data_AF-A0A318PSJ8-F1
#
_entry.id   AF-A0A318PSJ8-F1
#
_cell.length_a   1.000
_cell.length_b   1.000
_cell.length_c   1.000
_cell.angle_alpha   90.00
_cell.angle_beta   90.00
_cell.angle_gamma   90.00
#
_symmetry.space_group_name_H-M   'P 1'
#
loop_
_entity.id
_entity.type
_entity.pdbx_description
1 polymer ?
#
loop_
_entity_poly.entity_id
_entity_poly.type
_entity_poly.pdbx_seq_one_letter_code
_entity_poly.pdbx_strand_id
1 'polypeptide(L)'
;MRQAWRLAAAGQHAQAVAWMARAARMAAGDGAVRFAQAAVLLGAGQAHEAARAVERLMAGQEFRAGLKLLVLALCNGGAWRRAEAALERFFTRYGFDPDLCRAATLMCQRTGQPGWCAPDPDGVLHWGGLPARARPEILLDGQLCPTQPGDSLRLPPHWRHGGEIVVRHAGAVLLGGRPDRAALCATLGAMWPDDHGLAGWAFMPARPDCHPVLHLIDAKGRRPLTLTRGKVGRQDSAAGPGLPVWTFHVPWRAMATGGSVRVAWPDGRDLTGSPLPIGLPAAWPVFPAMRGRGVAPVRVPPHAARCRIVIPVYADRAGTLACIDSVLASLVAPTQATTEIMVVDDATPDPDLARALDVLAGQGRIVLRRHARNRGYPAAVCTALADAQGRDVVLLNSDTLVAPGWLEEMRLVAYARADTGTVSPLSNDATILTWPDPARPAPLTGGPAAVRRLMDAARRANGGQDVEIPTAHGFCMFIRHDCLRQTGGFRPDLFGRGYGEENDFCMRARLGGWRHRAAVGAFVGHAGGVSFASARADLLRRNTWILNRLFPGYDALVAAHIAADPLRAARHRLSVLVWCRGVVAAGLEAAVLLVSHGEGGGVARVVRARARHGLAAGRLPVVLDPTPEGFVLRDGRPDADWPELHFAWPAQEAALVTLLRALGVARVEIHHQLGHDGRARALCRVLALPYAYYVHDYAGLCPRVTLVGPAGRYCGEPDAAGCAACVSVLGSVVGERDVTRLRRDTARDLAGARRVVVPSAEVALRLGRYFPHVTPHVHALEDDCPAQSLPQFAARDTTPAATFLPPRNGRCRVVIVGGIGLEKGHAIVLAAARDARARDLPLEFVVVGHTADDAALLETGRVFVTGHYDEADGPALVRGCAGDVGFMPALWPETWCFTLTLLWRAGLRAVAFDIGTIAQRIRVTGRGTCVPLGLPVHQLNTFLLSYCTDRA
;
A
#
# COMPACT_ATOMS: atom_id res chain seq x y z
N MET A 1 9.55 -19.05 -9.01
CA MET A 1 10.65 -19.32 -8.04
C MET A 1 11.33 -20.67 -8.25
N ARG A 2 10.79 -21.83 -7.81
CA ARG A 2 11.51 -23.13 -7.87
C ARG A 2 12.14 -23.43 -9.24
N GLN A 3 11.41 -23.19 -10.34
CA GLN A 3 11.94 -23.35 -11.69
C GLN A 3 13.13 -22.43 -12.00
N ALA A 4 13.06 -21.14 -11.62
CA ALA A 4 14.16 -20.20 -11.79
C ALA A 4 15.42 -20.63 -11.03
N TRP A 5 15.28 -21.15 -9.80
CA TRP A 5 16.42 -21.67 -9.04
C TRP A 5 17.06 -22.90 -9.68
N ARG A 6 16.26 -23.85 -10.19
CA ARG A 6 16.79 -25.00 -10.95
C ARG A 6 17.55 -24.56 -12.20
N LEU A 7 17.00 -23.60 -12.95
CA LEU A 7 17.64 -23.05 -14.15
C LEU A 7 18.93 -22.30 -13.84
N ALA A 8 18.96 -21.49 -12.77
CA ALA A 8 20.16 -20.79 -12.33
C ALA A 8 21.27 -21.75 -11.88
N ALA A 9 20.91 -22.81 -11.13
CA ALA A 9 21.84 -23.86 -10.74
C ALA A 9 22.40 -24.66 -11.94
N ALA A 10 21.62 -24.76 -13.03
CA ALA A 10 22.05 -25.35 -14.30
C ALA A 10 22.76 -24.37 -15.25
N GLY A 11 23.15 -23.18 -14.79
CA GLY A 11 23.79 -22.15 -15.62
C GLY A 11 22.89 -21.45 -16.65
N GLN A 12 21.59 -21.75 -16.67
CA GLN A 12 20.62 -21.21 -17.63
C GLN A 12 20.07 -19.84 -17.17
N HIS A 13 20.98 -18.91 -16.89
CA HIS A 13 20.69 -17.64 -16.21
C HIS A 13 19.60 -16.79 -16.89
N ALA A 14 19.61 -16.68 -18.23
CA ALA A 14 18.59 -15.92 -18.96
C ALA A 14 17.17 -16.50 -18.77
N GLN A 15 17.03 -17.84 -18.77
CA GLN A 15 15.74 -18.48 -18.49
C GLN A 15 15.35 -18.31 -17.01
N ALA A 16 16.32 -18.40 -16.09
CA ALA A 16 16.07 -18.16 -14.66
C ALA A 16 15.53 -16.75 -14.39
N VAL A 17 16.11 -15.73 -15.03
CA VAL A 17 15.63 -14.33 -14.97
C VAL A 17 14.20 -14.22 -15.50
N ALA A 18 13.87 -14.81 -16.65
CA ALA A 18 12.52 -14.78 -17.20
C ALA A 18 11.48 -15.43 -16.26
N TRP A 19 11.79 -16.61 -15.71
CA TRP A 19 10.94 -17.30 -14.74
C TRP A 19 10.80 -16.57 -13.40
N MET A 20 11.80 -15.80 -12.99
CA MET A 20 11.74 -14.99 -11.78
C MET A 20 10.99 -13.68 -12.00
N ALA A 21 11.11 -13.05 -13.17
CA ALA A 21 10.29 -11.91 -13.56
C ALA A 21 8.80 -12.27 -13.68
N ARG A 22 8.47 -13.47 -14.18
CA ARG A 22 7.10 -14.03 -14.11
C ARG A 22 6.62 -14.14 -12.65
N ALA A 23 7.45 -14.70 -11.77
CA ALA A 23 7.09 -14.85 -10.35
C ALA A 23 6.87 -13.49 -9.67
N ALA A 24 7.71 -12.50 -9.94
CA ALA A 24 7.58 -11.14 -9.40
C ALA A 24 6.31 -10.44 -9.90
N ARG A 25 5.91 -10.63 -11.17
CA ARG A 25 4.63 -10.13 -11.69
C ARG A 25 3.41 -10.80 -11.04
N MET A 26 3.45 -12.11 -10.83
CA MET A 26 2.37 -12.85 -10.16
C MET A 26 2.25 -12.56 -8.66
N ALA A 27 3.34 -12.15 -8.01
CA ALA A 27 3.41 -11.86 -6.58
C ALA A 27 3.96 -10.45 -6.35
N ALA A 28 3.37 -9.46 -7.02
CA ALA A 28 3.88 -8.09 -7.05
C ALA A 28 4.07 -7.46 -5.66
N GLY A 29 3.25 -7.82 -4.67
CA GLY A 29 3.36 -7.36 -3.28
C GLY A 29 4.32 -8.16 -2.38
N ASP A 30 4.94 -9.25 -2.86
CA ASP A 30 5.77 -10.13 -2.03
C ASP A 30 7.24 -9.69 -2.05
N GLY A 31 7.69 -9.10 -0.93
CA GLY A 31 9.08 -8.64 -0.76
C GLY A 31 10.13 -9.76 -0.86
N ALA A 32 9.79 -11.01 -0.50
CA ALA A 32 10.72 -12.14 -0.59
C ALA A 32 10.88 -12.61 -2.04
N VAL A 33 9.81 -12.56 -2.85
CA VAL A 33 9.88 -12.79 -4.30
C VAL A 33 10.72 -11.70 -4.99
N ARG A 34 10.50 -10.42 -4.62
CA ARG A 34 11.31 -9.30 -5.13
C ARG A 34 12.79 -9.41 -4.74
N PHE A 35 13.11 -9.80 -3.50
CA PHE A 35 14.48 -10.03 -3.05
C PHE A 35 15.15 -11.18 -3.84
N ALA A 36 14.45 -12.30 -4.01
CA ALA A 36 14.93 -13.41 -4.81
C ALA A 36 15.12 -13.04 -6.30
N GLN A 37 14.30 -12.14 -6.84
CA GLN A 37 14.49 -11.59 -8.19
C GLN A 37 15.79 -10.79 -8.28
N ALA A 38 16.07 -9.89 -7.34
CA ALA A 38 17.32 -9.14 -7.33
C ALA A 38 18.56 -10.05 -7.24
N ALA A 39 18.51 -11.11 -6.44
CA ALA A 39 19.59 -12.09 -6.34
C ALA A 39 19.81 -12.86 -7.65
N VAL A 40 18.74 -13.28 -8.34
CA VAL A 40 18.82 -13.95 -9.65
C VAL A 40 19.33 -13.00 -10.74
N LEU A 41 18.95 -11.72 -10.72
CA LEU A 41 19.48 -10.71 -11.63
C LEU A 41 21.00 -10.53 -11.45
N LEU A 42 21.48 -10.42 -10.21
CA LEU A 42 22.91 -10.31 -9.93
C LEU A 42 23.68 -11.56 -10.39
N GLY A 43 23.16 -12.75 -10.09
CA GLY A 43 23.73 -14.03 -10.53
C GLY A 43 23.70 -14.23 -12.05
N ALA A 44 22.90 -13.44 -12.79
CA ALA A 44 22.87 -13.40 -14.24
C ALA A 44 23.73 -12.27 -14.86
N GLY A 45 24.52 -11.56 -14.05
CA GLY A 45 25.35 -10.43 -14.48
C GLY A 45 24.57 -9.11 -14.69
N GLN A 46 23.27 -9.07 -14.43
CA GLN A 46 22.39 -7.90 -14.61
C GLN A 46 22.47 -6.98 -13.38
N ALA A 47 23.67 -6.44 -13.15
CA ALA A 47 24.06 -5.73 -11.95
C ALA A 47 23.27 -4.43 -11.71
N HIS A 48 23.00 -3.65 -12.77
CA HIS A 48 22.24 -2.40 -12.66
C HIS A 48 20.74 -2.63 -12.41
N GLU A 49 20.17 -3.70 -12.94
CA GLU A 49 18.80 -4.13 -12.67
C GLU A 49 18.67 -4.68 -11.25
N ALA A 50 19.64 -5.48 -10.80
CA ALA A 50 19.71 -5.99 -9.43
C ALA A 50 19.74 -4.83 -8.42
N ALA A 51 20.64 -3.85 -8.59
CA ALA A 51 20.72 -2.68 -7.72
C ALA A 51 19.37 -1.93 -7.64
N ARG A 52 18.75 -1.61 -8.78
CA ARG A 52 17.43 -0.93 -8.83
C ARG A 52 16.28 -1.76 -8.25
N ALA A 53 16.39 -3.09 -8.25
CA ALA A 53 15.40 -3.96 -7.62
C ALA A 53 15.56 -3.96 -6.09
N VAL A 54 16.80 -4.00 -5.58
CA VAL A 54 17.08 -3.93 -4.14
C VAL A 54 16.73 -2.55 -3.56
N GLU A 55 17.10 -1.47 -4.23
CA GLU A 55 16.81 -0.10 -3.76
C GLU A 55 15.30 0.14 -3.59
N ARG A 56 14.48 -0.33 -4.55
CA ARG A 56 13.01 -0.26 -4.45
C ARG A 56 12.44 -1.15 -3.35
N LEU A 57 13.11 -2.26 -3.01
CA LEU A 57 12.70 -3.11 -1.89
C LEU A 57 13.04 -2.48 -0.54
N MET A 58 14.20 -1.83 -0.44
CA MET A 58 14.69 -1.20 0.79
C MET A 58 14.10 0.19 1.07
N ALA A 59 13.33 0.75 0.13
CA ALA A 59 12.73 2.08 0.27
C ALA A 59 11.79 2.23 1.48
N GLY A 60 11.14 1.13 1.92
CA GLY A 60 10.34 1.12 3.15
C GLY A 60 11.14 0.75 4.40
N GLN A 61 12.00 -0.28 4.31
CA GLN A 61 12.84 -0.72 5.41
C GLN A 61 14.17 -1.29 4.89
N GLU A 62 15.28 -0.73 5.38
CA GLU A 62 16.62 -1.28 5.18
C GLU A 62 16.86 -2.52 6.07
N PHE A 63 17.51 -3.54 5.50
CA PHE A 63 17.92 -4.77 6.19
C PHE A 63 19.27 -5.26 5.67
N ARG A 64 20.04 -5.97 6.51
CA ARG A 64 21.44 -6.38 6.26
C ARG A 64 21.61 -7.13 4.93
N ALA A 65 20.78 -8.13 4.66
CA ALA A 65 20.88 -8.94 3.44
C ALA A 65 20.58 -8.13 2.16
N GLY A 66 19.68 -7.15 2.25
CA GLY A 66 19.39 -6.20 1.17
C GLY A 66 20.60 -5.32 0.88
N LEU A 67 21.13 -4.64 1.91
CA LEU A 67 22.25 -3.73 1.74
C LEU A 67 23.52 -4.46 1.22
N LYS A 68 23.79 -5.68 1.71
CA LYS A 68 24.85 -6.55 1.18
C LYS A 68 24.68 -6.83 -0.32
N LEU A 69 23.47 -7.19 -0.75
CA LEU A 69 23.16 -7.45 -2.16
C LEU A 69 23.30 -6.18 -3.01
N LEU A 70 22.93 -5.01 -2.47
CA LEU A 70 23.10 -3.72 -3.14
C LEU A 70 24.58 -3.36 -3.34
N VAL A 71 25.41 -3.53 -2.31
CA VAL A 71 26.87 -3.31 -2.39
C VAL A 71 27.48 -4.18 -3.49
N LEU A 72 27.17 -5.48 -3.52
CA LEU A 72 27.67 -6.41 -4.53
C LEU A 72 27.17 -6.06 -5.95
N ALA A 73 25.90 -5.65 -6.09
CA ALA A 73 25.34 -5.23 -7.37
C ALA A 73 25.98 -3.94 -7.89
N LEU A 74 26.19 -2.92 -7.04
CA LEU A 74 26.84 -1.67 -7.44
C LEU A 74 28.33 -1.88 -7.76
N CYS A 75 29.01 -2.78 -7.04
CA CYS A 75 30.38 -3.20 -7.32
C CYS A 75 30.49 -3.86 -8.71
N ASN A 76 29.67 -4.88 -8.98
CA ASN A 76 29.69 -5.60 -10.26
C ASN A 76 29.26 -4.71 -11.44
N GLY A 77 28.42 -3.70 -11.19
CA GLY A 77 28.05 -2.67 -12.18
C GLY A 77 29.04 -1.51 -12.32
N GLY A 78 30.21 -1.55 -11.66
CA GLY A 78 31.21 -0.48 -11.72
C GLY A 78 30.76 0.88 -11.18
N ALA A 79 29.68 0.93 -10.40
CA ALA A 79 29.08 2.16 -9.88
C ALA A 79 29.80 2.65 -8.60
N TRP A 80 31.12 2.78 -8.65
CA TRP A 80 32.03 2.82 -7.50
C TRP A 80 31.60 3.78 -6.37
N ARG A 81 31.30 5.05 -6.67
CA ARG A 81 30.85 6.04 -5.65
C ARG A 81 29.54 5.66 -4.94
N ARG A 82 28.61 5.01 -5.65
CA ARG A 82 27.36 4.52 -5.05
C ARG A 82 27.62 3.27 -4.22
N ALA A 83 28.51 2.39 -4.70
CA ALA A 83 28.91 1.18 -3.99
C ALA A 83 29.62 1.51 -2.68
N GLU A 84 30.51 2.51 -2.71
CA GLU A 84 31.19 3.09 -1.54
C GLU A 84 30.19 3.62 -0.51
N ALA A 85 29.23 4.47 -0.91
CA ALA A 85 28.22 5.00 0.01
C ALA A 85 27.29 3.91 0.59
N ALA A 86 27.01 2.84 -0.17
CA ALA A 86 26.26 1.68 0.32
C ALA A 86 27.09 0.81 1.29
N LEU A 87 28.41 0.70 1.06
CA LEU A 87 29.34 -0.06 1.89
C LEU A 87 29.67 0.67 3.19
N GLU A 88 29.85 1.99 3.15
CA GLU A 88 29.94 2.86 4.35
C GLU A 88 28.75 2.61 5.27
N ARG A 89 27.52 2.73 4.74
CA ARG A 89 26.29 2.41 5.48
C ARG A 89 26.29 0.98 6.02
N PHE A 90 26.81 0.01 5.27
CA PHE A 90 26.85 -1.38 5.70
C PHE A 90 27.80 -1.59 6.87
N PHE A 91 29.07 -1.15 6.77
CA PHE A 91 30.05 -1.31 7.83
C PHE A 91 29.68 -0.48 9.07
N THR A 92 29.15 0.73 8.87
CA THR A 92 28.71 1.59 9.97
C THR A 92 27.51 1.01 10.73
N ARG A 93 26.56 0.35 10.06
CA ARG A 93 25.30 -0.14 10.68
C ARG A 93 25.31 -1.63 11.06
N TYR A 94 25.93 -2.47 10.24
CA TYR A 94 25.90 -3.93 10.35
C TYR A 94 27.27 -4.57 10.58
N GLY A 95 28.34 -3.79 10.47
CA GLY A 95 29.70 -4.23 10.81
C GLY A 95 30.32 -5.15 9.78
N PHE A 96 31.30 -5.92 10.23
CA PHE A 96 32.08 -6.82 9.40
C PHE A 96 31.24 -7.90 8.69
N ASP A 97 31.56 -8.16 7.43
CA ASP A 97 31.07 -9.30 6.65
C ASP A 97 32.18 -9.78 5.70
N PRO A 98 32.65 -11.04 5.83
CA PRO A 98 33.81 -11.53 5.08
C PRO A 98 33.60 -11.57 3.57
N ASP A 99 32.36 -11.68 3.09
CA ASP A 99 32.06 -11.69 1.65
C ASP A 99 32.25 -10.29 1.02
N LEU A 100 32.23 -9.23 1.83
CA LEU A 100 32.41 -7.85 1.36
C LEU A 100 33.89 -7.41 1.33
N CYS A 101 34.81 -8.08 2.04
CA CYS A 101 36.21 -7.64 2.15
C CYS A 101 36.92 -7.45 0.79
N ARG A 102 36.67 -8.36 -0.17
CA ARG A 102 37.23 -8.25 -1.53
C ARG A 102 36.64 -7.07 -2.30
N ALA A 103 35.33 -6.84 -2.17
CA ALA A 103 34.65 -5.71 -2.79
C ALA A 103 35.11 -4.38 -2.16
N ALA A 104 35.28 -4.34 -0.84
CA ALA A 104 35.75 -3.17 -0.09
C ALA A 104 37.16 -2.74 -0.51
N THR A 105 38.11 -3.67 -0.56
CA THR A 105 39.48 -3.38 -1.02
C THR A 105 39.49 -2.85 -2.46
N LEU A 106 38.69 -3.45 -3.36
CA LEU A 106 38.57 -2.99 -4.74
C LEU A 106 37.93 -1.59 -4.84
N MET A 107 36.93 -1.29 -4.00
CA MET A 107 36.33 0.05 -3.94
C MET A 107 37.34 1.10 -3.50
N CYS A 108 38.10 0.86 -2.42
CA CYS A 108 39.13 1.80 -1.96
C CYS A 108 40.14 2.13 -3.06
N GLN A 109 40.63 1.11 -3.78
CA GLN A 109 41.53 1.27 -4.93
C GLN A 109 40.92 2.07 -6.10
N ARG A 110 39.59 1.98 -6.29
CA ARG A 110 38.88 2.64 -7.40
C ARG A 110 38.38 4.04 -7.07
N THR A 111 38.16 4.37 -5.80
CA THR A 111 37.66 5.69 -5.37
C THR A 111 38.71 6.56 -4.68
N GLY A 112 39.89 6.00 -4.40
CA GLY A 112 41.01 6.72 -3.78
C GLY A 112 40.96 6.75 -2.25
N GLN A 113 40.08 5.97 -1.62
CA GLN A 113 40.05 5.84 -0.16
C GLN A 113 41.31 5.09 0.33
N PRO A 114 41.93 5.53 1.44
CA PRO A 114 43.19 4.95 1.94
C PRO A 114 43.05 3.49 2.39
N GLY A 115 41.84 3.07 2.76
CA GLY A 115 41.50 1.72 3.21
C GLY A 115 40.09 1.67 3.77
N TRP A 116 39.69 0.49 4.23
CA TRP A 116 38.42 0.24 4.91
C TRP A 116 38.64 -0.39 6.28
N CYS A 117 37.67 -0.24 7.17
CA CYS A 117 37.56 -1.01 8.39
C CYS A 117 36.10 -1.31 8.74
N ALA A 118 35.88 -2.38 9.50
CA ALA A 118 34.56 -2.73 10.01
C ALA A 118 34.71 -3.47 11.34
N PRO A 119 34.05 -3.03 12.43
CA PRO A 119 33.97 -3.82 13.65
C PRO A 119 33.06 -5.02 13.43
N ASP A 120 33.49 -6.20 13.88
CA ASP A 120 32.57 -7.29 14.15
C ASP A 120 31.83 -7.06 15.48
N PRO A 121 30.67 -7.72 15.69
CA PRO A 121 29.89 -7.53 16.90
C PRO A 121 30.54 -8.07 18.20
N ASP A 122 31.64 -8.84 18.10
CA ASP A 122 32.44 -9.29 19.25
C ASP A 122 33.56 -8.31 19.61
N GLY A 123 33.64 -7.20 18.88
CA GLY A 123 34.55 -6.10 19.14
C GLY A 123 35.91 -6.29 18.50
N VAL A 124 36.05 -7.18 17.52
CA VAL A 124 37.25 -7.18 16.69
C VAL A 124 37.04 -6.19 15.56
N LEU A 125 37.80 -5.12 15.55
CA LEU A 125 37.89 -4.21 14.40
C LEU A 125 38.77 -4.88 13.34
N HIS A 126 38.22 -5.14 12.17
CA HIS A 126 38.94 -5.63 10.99
C HIS A 126 39.24 -4.47 10.04
N TRP A 127 40.34 -4.50 9.29
CA TRP A 127 40.69 -3.49 8.28
C TRP A 127 41.42 -4.08 7.08
N GLY A 128 41.39 -3.35 5.96
CA GLY A 128 42.06 -3.75 4.72
C GLY A 128 42.20 -2.61 3.72
N GLY A 129 42.84 -2.90 2.58
CA GLY A 129 43.13 -1.92 1.53
C GLY A 129 44.26 -0.93 1.82
N LEU A 130 44.76 -0.88 3.06
CA LEU A 130 45.90 -0.05 3.45
C LEU A 130 47.21 -0.45 2.74
N PRO A 131 48.19 0.47 2.60
CA PRO A 131 49.53 0.14 2.10
C PRO A 131 50.23 -0.96 2.91
N ALA A 132 51.17 -1.67 2.29
CA ALA A 132 51.88 -2.77 2.94
C ALA A 132 52.57 -2.32 4.24
N ARG A 133 52.30 -3.03 5.35
CA ARG A 133 52.76 -2.72 6.73
C ARG A 133 52.20 -1.44 7.36
N ALA A 134 51.34 -0.68 6.67
CA ALA A 134 50.64 0.47 7.23
C ALA A 134 49.57 0.02 8.24
N ARG A 135 49.19 0.94 9.15
CA ARG A 135 48.25 0.68 10.26
C ARG A 135 47.28 1.85 10.41
N PRO A 136 46.03 1.59 10.83
CA PRO A 136 45.13 2.66 11.20
C PRO A 136 45.49 3.25 12.57
N GLU A 137 45.26 4.54 12.73
CA GLU A 137 45.04 5.18 14.02
C GLU A 137 43.59 4.88 14.45
N ILE A 138 43.42 4.22 15.59
CA ILE A 138 42.11 3.92 16.18
C ILE A 138 41.93 4.83 17.40
N LEU A 139 40.98 5.75 17.34
CA LEU A 139 40.59 6.60 18.44
C LEU A 139 39.27 6.10 19.02
N LEU A 140 39.23 5.92 20.34
CA LEU A 140 38.03 5.63 21.13
C LEU A 140 37.90 6.74 22.17
N ASP A 141 36.84 7.53 22.09
CA ASP A 141 36.63 8.73 22.93
C ASP A 141 37.82 9.72 22.88
N GLY A 142 38.41 9.87 21.69
CA GLY A 142 39.61 10.69 21.46
C GLY A 142 40.92 10.07 21.96
N GLN A 143 40.89 8.94 22.67
CA GLN A 143 42.08 8.24 23.14
C GLN A 143 42.60 7.24 22.10
N LEU A 144 43.89 7.27 21.82
CA LEU A 144 44.53 6.37 20.85
C LEU A 144 44.65 4.94 21.42
N CYS A 145 44.05 3.98 20.72
CA CYS A 145 44.17 2.55 21.05
C CYS A 145 45.47 1.96 20.44
N PRO A 146 46.26 1.18 21.20
CA PRO A 146 47.50 0.57 20.69
C PRO A 146 47.20 -0.53 19.67
N THR A 147 47.85 -0.47 18.50
CA THR A 147 47.65 -1.44 17.40
C THR A 147 48.77 -2.48 17.31
N GLN A 148 48.39 -3.76 17.29
CA GLN A 148 49.33 -4.88 17.06
C GLN A 148 49.52 -5.16 15.55
N PRO A 149 50.55 -5.92 15.14
CA PRO A 149 50.69 -6.36 13.75
C PRO A 149 49.54 -7.28 13.34
N GLY A 150 48.84 -6.95 12.25
CA GLY A 150 47.72 -7.74 11.75
C GLY A 150 46.79 -6.93 10.83
N ASP A 151 45.68 -7.55 10.48
CA ASP A 151 44.51 -6.99 9.77
C ASP A 151 43.32 -6.74 10.73
N SER A 152 43.50 -7.00 12.02
CA SER A 152 42.44 -6.96 13.02
C SER A 152 42.95 -6.64 14.45
N LEU A 153 42.09 -6.05 15.29
CA LEU A 153 42.35 -5.74 16.70
C LEU A 153 41.08 -5.93 17.54
N ARG A 154 41.19 -6.61 18.68
CA ARG A 154 40.11 -6.62 19.69
C ARG A 154 40.08 -5.29 20.44
N LEU A 155 39.01 -4.54 20.26
CA LEU A 155 38.74 -3.27 20.94
C LEU A 155 38.58 -3.48 22.47
N PRO A 156 39.03 -2.53 23.31
CA PRO A 156 38.89 -2.62 24.76
C PRO A 156 37.42 -2.79 25.19
N PRO A 157 37.06 -3.60 26.20
CA PRO A 157 35.66 -3.93 26.51
C PRO A 157 34.70 -2.73 26.67
N HIS A 158 35.22 -1.58 27.11
CA HIS A 158 34.46 -0.34 27.22
C HIS A 158 34.06 0.29 25.87
N TRP A 159 34.52 -0.20 24.71
CA TRP A 159 34.05 0.23 23.38
C TRP A 159 32.53 0.07 23.21
N ARG A 160 31.93 -0.91 23.91
CA ARG A 160 30.48 -1.12 23.95
C ARG A 160 29.76 -0.03 24.75
N HIS A 161 30.47 0.73 25.58
CA HIS A 161 29.92 1.69 26.53
C HIS A 161 30.37 3.15 26.27
N GLY A 162 31.54 3.37 25.66
CA GLY A 162 32.10 4.69 25.28
C GLY A 162 31.33 5.45 24.19
N GLY A 163 31.72 6.69 23.90
CA GLY A 163 31.00 7.66 23.07
C GLY A 163 31.25 7.53 21.56
N GLU A 164 32.49 7.75 21.09
CA GLU A 164 32.86 7.84 19.67
C GLU A 164 34.00 6.88 19.30
N ILE A 165 33.89 6.22 18.15
CA ILE A 165 35.00 5.48 17.50
C ILE A 165 35.35 6.19 16.19
N VAL A 166 36.62 6.54 16.02
CA VAL A 166 37.16 7.08 14.75
C VAL A 166 38.37 6.27 14.33
N VAL A 167 38.33 5.68 13.15
CA VAL A 167 39.43 4.93 12.54
C VAL A 167 39.93 5.68 11.31
N ARG A 168 41.21 6.06 11.31
CA ARG A 168 41.81 6.88 10.25
C ARG A 168 43.22 6.38 9.88
N HIS A 169 43.72 6.81 8.74
CA HIS A 169 45.11 6.60 8.35
C HIS A 169 45.63 7.84 7.62
N ALA A 170 46.83 8.31 7.98
CA ALA A 170 47.43 9.54 7.43
C ALA A 170 46.47 10.75 7.49
N GLY A 171 45.72 10.89 8.59
CA GLY A 171 44.72 11.94 8.79
C GLY A 171 43.35 11.72 8.13
N ALA A 172 43.22 10.81 7.16
CA ALA A 172 41.96 10.52 6.48
C ALA A 172 41.17 9.37 7.15
N VAL A 173 39.89 9.57 7.42
CA VAL A 173 39.00 8.54 8.01
C VAL A 173 38.82 7.39 7.00
N LEU A 174 38.91 6.15 7.48
CA LEU A 174 38.73 4.97 6.61
C LEU A 174 37.25 4.78 6.24
N LEU A 175 36.99 4.03 5.17
CA LEU A 175 35.63 3.58 4.85
C LEU A 175 35.11 2.65 5.97
N GLY A 176 33.96 2.96 6.57
CA GLY A 176 33.44 2.34 7.79
C GLY A 176 34.13 2.83 9.08
N GLY A 177 34.97 3.87 8.99
CA GLY A 177 35.79 4.40 10.09
C GLY A 177 35.06 5.19 11.15
N ARG A 178 33.73 5.33 11.06
CA ARG A 178 32.85 5.95 12.06
C ARG A 178 31.65 5.05 12.37
N PRO A 179 31.88 3.87 12.99
CA PRO A 179 30.83 2.88 13.18
C PRO A 179 29.74 3.35 14.16
N ASP A 180 28.46 3.11 13.80
CA ASP A 180 27.32 3.34 14.68
C ASP A 180 27.21 2.18 15.68
N ARG A 181 27.86 2.37 16.83
CA ARG A 181 27.79 1.46 17.98
C ARG A 181 26.35 1.10 18.37
N ALA A 182 25.41 2.05 18.30
CA ALA A 182 24.02 1.79 18.71
C ALA A 182 23.32 0.84 17.72
N ALA A 183 23.61 0.95 16.42
CA ALA A 183 23.15 0.01 15.41
C ALA A 183 23.85 -1.36 15.49
N LEU A 184 25.17 -1.38 15.69
CA LEU A 184 25.97 -2.62 15.79
C LEU A 184 25.60 -3.46 17.02
N CYS A 185 25.34 -2.81 18.14
CA CYS A 185 24.84 -3.42 19.37
C CYS A 185 23.30 -3.46 19.44
N ALA A 186 22.60 -3.16 18.35
CA ALA A 186 21.14 -3.20 18.34
C ALA A 186 20.63 -4.62 18.58
N THR A 187 19.65 -4.73 19.46
CA THR A 187 18.93 -5.95 19.79
C THR A 187 17.45 -5.68 19.59
N LEU A 188 16.82 -6.44 18.71
CA LEU A 188 15.41 -6.30 18.35
C LEU A 188 14.64 -7.54 18.78
N GLY A 189 13.34 -7.37 19.00
CA GLY A 189 12.45 -8.46 19.36
C GLY A 189 11.27 -7.99 20.17
N ALA A 190 10.27 -8.86 20.27
CA ALA A 190 9.03 -8.63 20.97
C ALA A 190 8.52 -9.93 21.61
N MET A 191 7.70 -9.77 22.64
CA MET A 191 6.95 -10.85 23.26
C MET A 191 5.47 -10.49 23.35
N TRP A 192 4.62 -11.51 23.21
CA TRP A 192 3.19 -11.41 23.41
C TRP A 192 2.65 -12.69 24.06
N PRO A 193 1.61 -12.57 24.89
CA PRO A 193 0.88 -13.72 25.38
C PRO A 193 -0.07 -14.29 24.30
N ASP A 194 -0.31 -15.60 24.38
CA ASP A 194 -1.35 -16.32 23.64
C ASP A 194 -2.10 -17.30 24.58
N ASP A 195 -2.96 -18.16 24.03
CA ASP A 195 -3.77 -19.11 24.82
C ASP A 195 -2.96 -20.27 25.40
N HIS A 196 -1.72 -20.47 24.97
CA HIS A 196 -0.86 -21.58 25.37
C HIS A 196 0.33 -21.14 26.22
N GLY A 197 0.77 -19.89 26.08
CA GLY A 197 1.89 -19.35 26.86
C GLY A 197 2.30 -17.93 26.47
N LEU A 198 3.58 -17.65 26.71
CA LEU A 198 4.26 -16.45 26.25
C LEU A 198 5.10 -16.79 25.02
N ALA A 199 4.73 -16.22 23.87
CA ALA A 199 5.48 -16.32 22.63
C ALA A 199 6.34 -15.07 22.39
N GLY A 200 7.35 -15.19 21.53
CA GLY A 200 8.10 -14.03 21.09
C GLY A 200 9.22 -14.36 20.11
N TRP A 201 9.91 -13.31 19.67
CA TRP A 201 11.08 -13.41 18.82
C TRP A 201 12.18 -12.44 19.23
N ALA A 202 13.40 -12.73 18.81
CA ALA A 202 14.58 -11.92 19.00
C ALA A 202 15.50 -11.97 17.77
N PHE A 203 16.25 -10.90 17.58
CA PHE A 203 17.11 -10.70 16.43
C PHE A 203 18.22 -9.69 16.74
N MET A 204 19.42 -9.92 16.23
CA MET A 204 20.56 -9.01 16.33
C MET A 204 20.96 -8.59 14.92
N PRO A 205 20.58 -7.38 14.43
CA PRO A 205 20.70 -7.04 13.02
C PRO A 205 22.10 -7.16 12.42
N ALA A 206 23.15 -6.82 13.18
CA ALA A 206 24.54 -6.96 12.72
C ALA A 206 25.02 -8.43 12.63
N ARG A 207 24.46 -9.32 13.45
CA ARG A 207 24.79 -10.75 13.55
C ARG A 207 23.52 -11.62 13.53
N PRO A 208 22.84 -11.74 12.38
CA PRO A 208 21.56 -12.42 12.25
C PRO A 208 21.61 -13.92 12.64
N ASP A 209 22.80 -14.53 12.55
CA ASP A 209 23.01 -15.97 12.74
C ASP A 209 23.55 -16.33 14.13
N CYS A 210 23.92 -15.35 14.96
CA CYS A 210 24.25 -15.60 16.36
C CYS A 210 22.97 -15.96 17.14
N HIS A 211 23.06 -16.98 18.00
CA HIS A 211 21.99 -17.37 18.92
C HIS A 211 21.80 -16.30 20.01
N PRO A 212 20.63 -15.64 20.12
CA PRO A 212 20.40 -14.60 21.12
C PRO A 212 20.14 -15.20 22.51
N VAL A 213 20.87 -14.73 23.51
CA VAL A 213 20.62 -15.09 24.92
C VAL A 213 19.54 -14.16 25.48
N LEU A 214 18.41 -14.75 25.89
CA LEU A 214 17.35 -14.07 26.65
C LEU A 214 17.14 -14.77 27.99
N HIS A 215 16.71 -14.01 28.99
CA HIS A 215 16.30 -14.55 30.28
C HIS A 215 14.83 -14.25 30.56
N LEU A 216 14.13 -15.29 31.02
CA LEU A 216 12.83 -15.19 31.67
C LEU A 216 13.06 -14.90 33.16
N ILE A 217 12.41 -13.87 33.68
CA ILE A 217 12.51 -13.44 35.07
C ILE A 217 11.09 -13.33 35.62
N ASP A 218 10.77 -14.13 36.63
CA ASP A 218 9.47 -14.11 37.31
C ASP A 218 9.65 -14.46 38.80
N ALA A 219 8.57 -14.70 39.55
CA ALA A 219 8.66 -15.07 40.96
C ALA A 219 9.37 -16.42 41.23
N LYS A 220 9.63 -17.23 40.20
CA LYS A 220 10.47 -18.45 40.28
C LYS A 220 11.96 -18.17 40.00
N GLY A 221 12.34 -16.91 39.76
CA GLY A 221 13.71 -16.46 39.52
C GLY A 221 14.09 -16.28 38.04
N ARG A 222 15.36 -15.92 37.81
CA ARG A 222 15.95 -15.69 36.47
C ARG A 222 16.42 -17.00 35.85
N ARG A 223 15.90 -17.36 34.68
CA ARG A 223 16.29 -18.57 33.90
C ARG A 223 16.48 -18.26 32.41
N PRO A 224 17.42 -18.90 31.70
CA PRO A 224 17.60 -18.69 30.27
C PRO A 224 16.41 -19.23 29.45
N LEU A 225 16.15 -18.64 28.28
CA LEU A 225 15.17 -19.13 27.31
C LEU A 225 15.84 -19.98 26.23
N THR A 226 15.11 -21.00 25.75
CA THR A 226 15.47 -21.76 24.55
C THR A 226 14.86 -21.10 23.33
N LEU A 227 15.70 -20.66 22.38
CA LEU A 227 15.27 -20.08 21.11
C LEU A 227 15.58 -21.02 19.94
N THR A 228 14.67 -21.07 18.97
CA THR A 228 14.79 -21.85 17.72
C THR A 228 14.69 -20.94 16.49
N ARG A 229 15.18 -21.40 15.32
CA ARG A 229 15.05 -20.64 14.07
C ARG A 229 13.63 -20.82 13.51
N GLY A 230 12.93 -19.72 13.30
CA GLY A 230 11.54 -19.71 12.83
C GLY A 230 11.23 -18.52 11.93
N LYS A 231 10.03 -18.52 11.36
CA LYS A 231 9.45 -17.37 10.66
C LYS A 231 8.30 -16.81 11.48
N VAL A 232 8.32 -15.52 11.77
CA VAL A 232 7.17 -14.81 12.36
C VAL A 232 6.21 -14.42 11.23
N GLY A 233 4.91 -14.58 11.46
CA GLY A 233 3.89 -14.47 10.41
C GLY A 233 3.70 -13.05 9.87
N ARG A 234 3.67 -12.92 8.53
CA ARG A 234 3.21 -11.76 7.73
C ARG A 234 3.44 -10.36 8.33
N GLN A 235 4.70 -9.91 8.36
CA GLN A 235 5.16 -8.60 7.84
C GLN A 235 6.70 -8.53 7.94
N ASP A 236 7.31 -7.51 7.32
CA ASP A 236 8.76 -7.44 7.11
C ASP A 236 9.57 -7.38 8.42
N SER A 237 10.08 -8.54 8.83
CA SER A 237 11.00 -8.62 9.97
C SER A 237 12.24 -7.76 9.74
N ALA A 238 12.89 -7.33 10.82
CA ALA A 238 14.15 -6.59 10.72
C ALA A 238 15.30 -7.38 10.07
N ALA A 239 15.16 -8.70 9.88
CA ALA A 239 16.08 -9.52 9.10
C ALA A 239 15.93 -9.31 7.59
N GLY A 240 14.72 -8.95 7.14
CA GLY A 240 14.33 -8.77 5.75
C GLY A 240 13.19 -9.70 5.31
N PRO A 241 12.64 -9.51 4.10
CA PRO A 241 11.47 -10.23 3.62
C PRO A 241 11.71 -11.74 3.51
N GLY A 242 10.90 -12.52 4.24
CA GLY A 242 10.93 -13.99 4.21
C GLY A 242 12.12 -14.66 4.91
N LEU A 243 13.03 -13.90 5.51
CA LEU A 243 14.19 -14.39 6.26
C LEU A 243 13.82 -14.82 7.69
N PRO A 244 14.47 -15.85 8.26
CA PRO A 244 14.15 -16.36 9.59
C PRO A 244 14.71 -15.46 10.70
N VAL A 245 14.05 -15.49 11.86
CA VAL A 245 14.51 -14.90 13.13
C VAL A 245 14.58 -15.99 14.20
N TRP A 246 15.00 -15.64 15.41
CA TRP A 246 14.99 -16.54 16.55
C TRP A 246 13.67 -16.40 17.31
N THR A 247 12.99 -17.50 17.59
CA THR A 247 11.65 -17.55 18.17
C THR A 247 11.64 -18.39 19.45
N PHE A 248 10.75 -18.08 20.39
CA PHE A 248 10.53 -18.87 21.62
C PHE A 248 9.04 -18.96 21.96
N HIS A 249 8.69 -19.99 22.73
CA HIS A 249 7.39 -20.15 23.38
C HIS A 249 7.60 -20.74 24.78
N VAL A 250 6.97 -20.15 25.79
CA VAL A 250 7.00 -20.61 27.18
C VAL A 250 5.57 -20.90 27.64
N PRO A 251 5.19 -22.18 27.86
CA PRO A 251 3.83 -22.52 28.29
C PRO A 251 3.45 -21.87 29.63
N TRP A 252 2.17 -21.50 29.81
CA TRP A 252 1.68 -20.86 31.05
C TRP A 252 2.08 -21.61 32.34
N ARG A 253 1.97 -22.94 32.33
CA ARG A 253 2.39 -23.84 33.44
C ARG A 253 3.87 -23.71 33.85
N ALA A 254 4.74 -23.24 32.96
CA ALA A 254 6.18 -23.08 33.21
C ALA A 254 6.54 -21.70 33.82
N MET A 255 5.58 -20.79 33.98
CA MET A 255 5.76 -19.46 34.57
C MET A 255 5.23 -19.39 36.00
N ALA A 256 5.55 -18.31 36.73
CA ALA A 256 4.90 -17.96 37.98
C ALA A 256 3.41 -17.63 37.77
N THR A 257 2.57 -17.94 38.76
CA THR A 257 1.10 -17.72 38.72
C THR A 257 0.68 -16.31 39.15
N GLY A 258 1.61 -15.47 39.60
CA GLY A 258 1.32 -14.12 40.10
C GLY A 258 2.51 -13.17 39.92
N GLY A 259 2.25 -11.87 40.11
CA GLY A 259 3.21 -10.81 39.82
C GLY A 259 3.35 -10.54 38.32
N SER A 260 4.57 -10.22 37.90
CA SER A 260 4.93 -9.96 36.51
C SER A 260 6.00 -10.94 35.99
N VAL A 261 5.90 -11.28 34.71
CA VAL A 261 6.93 -11.98 33.95
C VAL A 261 7.68 -10.97 33.12
N ARG A 262 9.01 -11.03 33.15
CA ARG A 262 9.90 -10.26 32.30
C ARG A 262 10.67 -11.17 31.37
N VAL A 263 10.87 -10.73 30.13
CA VAL A 263 11.88 -11.29 29.22
C VAL A 263 12.88 -10.19 28.96
N ALA A 264 14.14 -10.43 29.32
CA ALA A 264 15.19 -9.43 29.28
C ALA A 264 16.47 -9.95 28.61
N TRP A 265 17.20 -9.04 27.99
CA TRP A 265 18.56 -9.24 27.51
C TRP A 265 19.55 -9.42 28.69
N PRO A 266 20.78 -9.92 28.46
CA PRO A 266 21.73 -10.20 29.53
C PRO A 266 22.07 -8.96 30.37
N ASP A 267 22.10 -7.79 29.73
CA ASP A 267 22.29 -6.44 30.31
C ASP A 267 21.11 -5.91 31.13
N GLY A 268 20.02 -6.67 31.23
CA GLY A 268 18.83 -6.31 32.01
C GLY A 268 17.80 -5.44 31.27
N ARG A 269 18.04 -5.06 30.00
CA ARG A 269 17.03 -4.38 29.18
C ARG A 269 15.88 -5.33 28.85
N ASP A 270 14.66 -4.88 29.10
CA ASP A 270 13.44 -5.60 28.76
C ASP A 270 13.23 -5.69 27.23
N LEU A 271 12.77 -6.86 26.76
CA LEU A 271 12.30 -7.07 25.38
C LEU A 271 11.02 -6.27 25.13
N THR A 272 10.69 -5.91 23.89
CA THR A 272 9.44 -5.18 23.61
C THR A 272 8.23 -6.00 24.09
N GLY A 273 7.40 -5.42 24.95
CA GLY A 273 6.28 -6.12 25.59
C GLY A 273 6.60 -6.75 26.95
N SER A 274 7.84 -6.68 27.44
CA SER A 274 8.21 -6.95 28.83
C SER A 274 8.20 -5.64 29.67
N PRO A 275 7.82 -5.65 30.96
CA PRO A 275 7.19 -6.75 31.71
C PRO A 275 5.77 -7.08 31.20
N LEU A 276 5.27 -8.29 31.44
CA LEU A 276 3.86 -8.68 31.32
C LEU A 276 3.30 -9.02 32.71
N PRO A 277 2.28 -8.31 33.23
CA PRO A 277 1.55 -8.72 34.43
C PRO A 277 0.75 -10.00 34.17
N ILE A 278 0.94 -11.03 35.01
CA ILE A 278 0.17 -12.29 34.94
C ILE A 278 -1.01 -12.27 35.91
N GLY A 279 -0.80 -11.73 37.11
CA GLY A 279 -1.86 -11.53 38.11
C GLY A 279 -2.65 -10.24 37.86
N LEU A 280 -3.30 -10.10 36.69
CA LEU A 280 -4.16 -8.95 36.42
C LEU A 280 -5.32 -8.89 37.44
N PRO A 281 -5.76 -7.68 37.85
CA PRO A 281 -6.86 -7.53 38.80
C PRO A 281 -8.17 -8.11 38.24
N ALA A 282 -9.12 -8.40 39.12
CA ALA A 282 -10.41 -8.99 38.77
C ALA A 282 -11.08 -8.25 37.60
N ALA A 283 -11.51 -9.01 36.61
CA ALA A 283 -12.04 -8.49 35.35
C ALA A 283 -13.37 -7.75 35.55
N TRP A 284 -13.53 -6.60 34.89
CA TRP A 284 -14.75 -5.78 34.95
C TRP A 284 -15.61 -6.00 33.69
N PRO A 285 -16.70 -6.80 33.75
CA PRO A 285 -17.52 -7.08 32.58
C PRO A 285 -18.19 -5.80 32.07
N VAL A 286 -17.92 -5.44 30.83
CA VAL A 286 -18.36 -4.17 30.21
C VAL A 286 -19.83 -4.22 29.81
N PHE A 287 -20.34 -5.39 29.39
CA PHE A 287 -21.73 -5.59 29.01
C PHE A 287 -22.25 -6.95 29.49
N PRO A 288 -23.54 -7.08 29.88
CA PRO A 288 -24.56 -6.03 29.99
C PRO A 288 -24.49 -5.20 31.29
N ALA A 289 -23.54 -5.49 32.18
CA ALA A 289 -23.50 -5.00 33.57
C ALA A 289 -23.31 -3.47 33.75
N MET A 290 -23.06 -2.71 32.69
CA MET A 290 -22.90 -1.25 32.71
C MET A 290 -24.21 -0.44 32.77
N ARG A 291 -25.41 -1.05 32.71
CA ARG A 291 -26.66 -0.31 32.98
C ARG A 291 -26.75 0.07 34.47
N GLY A 292 -26.39 1.31 34.79
CA GLY A 292 -26.73 1.97 36.06
C GLY A 292 -25.73 1.86 37.23
N ARG A 293 -24.47 1.47 37.00
CA ARG A 293 -23.46 1.34 38.08
C ARG A 293 -22.56 2.56 38.33
N GLY A 294 -22.41 3.45 37.35
CA GLY A 294 -21.64 4.70 37.50
C GLY A 294 -22.57 5.90 37.67
N VAL A 295 -22.26 6.80 38.60
CA VAL A 295 -22.96 8.08 38.74
C VAL A 295 -22.41 9.04 37.69
N ALA A 296 -23.06 9.07 36.52
CA ALA A 296 -22.75 10.06 35.50
C ALA A 296 -22.97 11.48 36.07
N PRO A 297 -22.13 12.47 35.71
CA PRO A 297 -22.37 13.86 36.11
C PRO A 297 -23.73 14.32 35.59
N VAL A 298 -24.55 14.87 36.49
CA VAL A 298 -25.94 15.26 36.18
C VAL A 298 -26.02 16.67 35.58
N ARG A 299 -24.96 17.48 35.73
CA ARG A 299 -24.87 18.85 35.20
C ARG A 299 -23.53 19.05 34.49
N VAL A 300 -23.56 19.83 33.42
CA VAL A 300 -22.34 20.35 32.77
C VAL A 300 -21.65 21.31 33.75
N PRO A 301 -20.38 21.11 34.13
CA PRO A 301 -19.64 22.07 34.94
C PRO A 301 -19.28 23.31 34.10
N PRO A 302 -18.96 24.45 34.74
CA PRO A 302 -18.33 25.56 34.03
C PRO A 302 -17.01 25.12 33.38
N HIS A 303 -16.64 25.79 32.30
CA HIS A 303 -15.35 25.58 31.63
C HIS A 303 -14.18 25.75 32.61
N ALA A 304 -13.18 24.86 32.57
CA ALA A 304 -11.97 25.03 33.37
C ALA A 304 -11.29 26.36 33.01
N ALA A 305 -10.79 27.11 33.99
CA ALA A 305 -10.16 28.41 33.72
C ALA A 305 -8.90 28.30 32.84
N ARG A 306 -8.27 27.12 32.78
CA ARG A 306 -7.07 26.84 31.98
C ARG A 306 -7.14 25.47 31.30
N CYS A 307 -6.54 25.39 30.11
CA CYS A 307 -6.31 24.16 29.36
C CYS A 307 -4.80 23.90 29.25
N ARG A 308 -4.36 22.64 29.27
CA ARG A 308 -2.96 22.24 29.02
C ARG A 308 -2.87 21.34 27.80
N ILE A 309 -2.12 21.74 26.78
CA ILE A 309 -1.71 20.87 25.68
C ILE A 309 -0.42 20.15 26.11
N VAL A 310 -0.42 18.82 26.06
CA VAL A 310 0.71 17.96 26.44
C VAL A 310 1.27 17.32 25.18
N ILE A 311 2.55 17.56 24.90
CA ILE A 311 3.28 16.99 23.77
C ILE A 311 4.42 16.12 24.30
N PRO A 312 4.24 14.79 24.37
CA PRO A 312 5.33 13.86 24.64
C PRO A 312 6.27 13.78 23.43
N VAL A 313 7.59 13.84 23.66
CA VAL A 313 8.61 13.88 22.61
C VAL A 313 9.65 12.80 22.83
N TYR A 314 9.99 12.08 21.75
CA TYR A 314 11.15 11.20 21.68
C TYR A 314 11.62 11.10 20.22
N ALA A 315 12.77 11.70 19.91
CA ALA A 315 13.29 11.84 18.54
C ALA A 315 12.34 12.61 17.59
N ASP A 316 12.53 12.43 16.27
CA ASP A 316 11.88 13.17 15.18
C ASP A 316 11.85 14.70 15.37
N ARG A 317 12.99 15.34 15.10
CA ARG A 317 13.16 16.78 15.16
C ARG A 317 12.24 17.54 14.20
N ALA A 318 12.00 17.01 13.00
CA ALA A 318 11.23 17.70 11.98
C ALA A 318 9.74 17.68 12.30
N GLY A 319 9.19 16.51 12.64
CA GLY A 319 7.80 16.37 13.08
C GLY A 319 7.52 17.16 14.35
N THR A 320 8.36 16.98 15.38
CA THR A 320 8.17 17.63 16.69
C THR A 320 8.12 19.15 16.60
N LEU A 321 9.04 19.79 15.87
CA LEU A 321 9.05 21.25 15.72
C LEU A 321 7.85 21.73 14.88
N ALA A 322 7.49 21.01 13.82
CA ALA A 322 6.31 21.34 13.01
C ALA A 322 4.99 21.21 13.81
N CYS A 323 4.88 20.23 14.71
CA CYS A 323 3.77 20.10 15.65
C CYS A 323 3.70 21.32 16.57
N ILE A 324 4.78 21.64 17.29
CA ILE A 324 4.83 22.76 18.23
C ILE A 324 4.52 24.10 17.55
N ASP A 325 5.10 24.38 16.38
CA ASP A 325 4.81 25.60 15.63
C ASP A 325 3.37 25.63 15.09
N SER A 326 2.78 24.47 14.70
CA SER A 326 1.37 24.41 14.31
C SER A 326 0.43 24.72 15.48
N VAL A 327 0.73 24.23 16.69
CA VAL A 327 -0.01 24.57 17.91
C VAL A 327 0.08 26.07 18.18
N LEU A 328 1.30 26.62 18.20
CA LEU A 328 1.53 28.04 18.47
C LEU A 328 0.90 28.97 17.42
N ALA A 329 0.82 28.54 16.16
CA ALA A 329 0.13 29.27 15.09
C ALA A 329 -1.40 29.02 15.04
N SER A 330 -1.92 28.06 15.83
CA SER A 330 -3.36 27.76 15.91
C SER A 330 -4.08 28.52 17.04
N LEU A 331 -3.35 28.86 18.11
CA LEU A 331 -3.90 29.51 19.30
C LEU A 331 -3.99 31.03 19.09
N VAL A 332 -5.22 31.55 19.11
CA VAL A 332 -5.51 32.99 19.07
C VAL A 332 -6.17 33.45 20.38
N ALA A 333 -6.19 34.76 20.63
CA ALA A 333 -6.93 35.31 21.76
C ALA A 333 -8.45 35.06 21.61
N PRO A 334 -9.19 34.73 22.69
CA PRO A 334 -8.74 34.60 24.08
C PRO A 334 -8.15 33.23 24.45
N THR A 335 -8.32 32.19 23.61
CA THR A 335 -7.90 30.80 23.91
C THR A 335 -6.42 30.71 24.30
N GLN A 336 -5.56 31.45 23.61
CA GLN A 336 -4.12 31.57 23.88
C GLN A 336 -3.81 31.96 25.33
N ALA A 337 -4.54 32.93 25.92
CA ALA A 337 -4.31 33.39 27.29
C ALA A 337 -4.69 32.34 28.36
N THR A 338 -5.53 31.36 28.01
CA THR A 338 -5.97 30.28 28.90
C THR A 338 -5.26 28.96 28.66
N THR A 339 -4.36 28.87 27.67
CA THR A 339 -3.75 27.61 27.23
C THR A 339 -2.26 27.54 27.56
N GLU A 340 -1.84 26.48 28.24
CA GLU A 340 -0.44 26.17 28.52
C GLU A 340 0.04 25.05 27.59
N ILE A 341 1.20 25.20 26.95
CA ILE A 341 1.81 24.14 26.14
C ILE A 341 2.93 23.51 26.97
N MET A 342 2.80 22.23 27.31
CA MET A 342 3.79 21.47 28.05
C MET A 342 4.41 20.39 27.16
N VAL A 343 5.74 20.44 27.01
CA VAL A 343 6.51 19.42 26.30
C VAL A 343 7.17 18.51 27.32
N VAL A 344 7.01 17.19 27.16
CA VAL A 344 7.70 16.18 27.97
C VAL A 344 8.67 15.41 27.09
N ASP A 345 9.95 15.78 27.19
CA ASP A 345 11.07 15.15 26.50
C ASP A 345 11.47 13.86 27.26
N ASP A 346 11.09 12.71 26.69
CA ASP A 346 11.30 11.37 27.25
C ASP A 346 12.71 10.84 26.92
N ALA A 347 13.72 11.68 27.19
CA ALA A 347 15.13 11.48 26.84
C ALA A 347 15.36 11.30 25.33
N THR A 348 15.08 12.34 24.56
CA THR A 348 15.37 12.37 23.12
C THR A 348 16.86 12.06 22.84
N PRO A 349 17.18 11.19 21.85
CA PRO A 349 18.54 10.90 21.46
C PRO A 349 19.16 11.95 20.53
N ASP A 350 18.38 12.94 20.07
CA ASP A 350 18.81 14.02 19.18
C ASP A 350 19.21 15.28 19.99
N PRO A 351 20.51 15.64 20.06
CA PRO A 351 20.97 16.80 20.83
C PRO A 351 20.54 18.15 20.26
N ASP A 352 20.25 18.24 18.96
CA ASP A 352 19.76 19.47 18.33
C ASP A 352 18.27 19.67 18.63
N LEU A 353 17.47 18.60 18.64
CA LEU A 353 16.09 18.66 19.13
C LEU A 353 16.05 19.08 20.60
N ALA A 354 16.89 18.48 21.45
CA ALA A 354 17.01 18.89 22.85
C ALA A 354 17.30 20.40 22.96
N ARG A 355 18.31 20.91 22.25
CA ARG A 355 18.67 22.33 22.23
C ARG A 355 17.55 23.23 21.73
N ALA A 356 16.78 22.81 20.72
CA ALA A 356 15.64 23.56 20.20
C ALA A 356 14.51 23.67 21.23
N LEU A 357 14.23 22.60 21.98
CA LEU A 357 13.26 22.62 23.09
C LEU A 357 13.71 23.55 24.22
N ASP A 358 15.01 23.59 24.55
CA ASP A 358 15.55 24.50 25.56
C ASP A 358 15.38 25.98 25.14
N VAL A 359 15.59 26.30 23.86
CA VAL A 359 15.35 27.66 23.32
C VAL A 359 13.87 28.04 23.43
N LEU A 360 12.95 27.16 23.03
CA LEU A 360 11.50 27.42 23.13
C LEU A 360 11.02 27.61 24.58
N ALA A 361 11.62 26.87 25.52
CA ALA A 361 11.35 27.02 26.95
C ALA A 361 11.92 28.34 27.50
N GLY A 362 13.15 28.71 27.13
CA GLY A 362 13.76 29.99 27.50
C GLY A 362 13.02 31.22 26.96
N GLN A 363 12.33 31.07 25.82
CA GLN A 363 11.42 32.09 25.26
C GLN A 363 10.04 32.14 25.95
N GLY A 364 9.75 31.24 26.90
CA GLY A 364 8.43 31.13 27.52
C GLY A 364 7.32 30.62 26.59
N ARG A 365 7.65 30.10 25.40
CA ARG A 365 6.66 29.55 24.45
C ARG A 365 6.11 28.19 24.88
N ILE A 366 6.87 27.43 25.68
CA ILE A 366 6.51 26.12 26.22
C ILE A 366 6.98 25.95 27.66
N VAL A 367 6.34 25.04 28.41
CA VAL A 367 6.83 24.50 29.67
C VAL A 367 7.52 23.16 29.40
N LEU A 368 8.82 23.05 29.65
CA LEU A 368 9.59 21.83 29.40
C LEU A 368 9.71 20.94 30.67
N ARG A 369 9.63 19.63 30.47
CA ARG A 369 9.96 18.58 31.45
C ARG A 369 10.83 17.53 30.76
N ARG A 370 11.84 17.01 31.45
CA ARG A 370 12.79 16.01 30.93
C ARG A 370 12.84 14.76 31.80
N HIS A 371 12.96 13.60 31.17
CA HIS A 371 13.35 12.36 31.83
C HIS A 371 14.83 12.05 31.58
N ALA A 372 15.49 11.39 32.54
CA ALA A 372 16.87 10.94 32.39
C ALA A 372 17.03 9.67 31.52
N ARG A 373 15.92 9.01 31.16
CA ARG A 373 15.85 7.83 30.29
C ARG A 373 14.45 7.75 29.66
N ASN A 374 14.33 7.13 28.50
CA ASN A 374 13.03 6.82 27.88
C ASN A 374 12.22 5.93 28.82
N ARG A 375 11.04 6.42 29.23
CA ARG A 375 10.07 5.71 30.09
C ARG A 375 8.81 5.33 29.32
N GLY A 376 8.66 5.76 28.07
CA GLY A 376 7.52 5.50 27.21
C GLY A 376 6.42 6.56 27.32
N TYR A 377 5.57 6.62 26.28
CA TYR A 377 4.49 7.59 26.16
C TYR A 377 3.57 7.65 27.41
N PRO A 378 3.11 6.52 28.01
CA PRO A 378 2.21 6.60 29.17
C PRO A 378 2.87 7.26 30.38
N ALA A 379 4.18 7.07 30.57
CA ALA A 379 4.94 7.68 31.66
C ALA A 379 5.19 9.17 31.43
N ALA A 380 5.48 9.58 30.19
CA ALA A 380 5.61 10.98 29.80
C ALA A 380 4.29 11.75 30.00
N VAL A 381 3.16 11.16 29.60
CA VAL A 381 1.81 11.69 29.87
C VAL A 381 1.57 11.83 31.38
N CYS A 382 1.86 10.79 32.18
CA CYS A 382 1.67 10.87 33.64
C CYS A 382 2.49 12.00 34.29
N THR A 383 3.72 12.27 33.82
CA THR A 383 4.54 13.40 34.28
C THR A 383 3.85 14.76 34.02
N ALA A 384 3.15 14.93 32.89
CA ALA A 384 2.40 16.15 32.59
C ALA A 384 1.03 16.25 33.28
N LEU A 385 0.46 15.11 33.69
CA LEU A 385 -0.81 15.05 34.42
C LEU A 385 -0.64 15.29 35.94
N ALA A 386 0.58 15.15 36.48
CA ALA A 386 0.85 15.18 37.92
C ALA A 386 0.33 16.44 38.65
N ASP A 387 0.43 17.62 38.02
CA ASP A 387 -0.11 18.89 38.54
C ASP A 387 -1.33 19.39 37.73
N ALA A 388 -1.94 18.57 36.86
CA ALA A 388 -3.03 19.01 35.97
C ALA A 388 -4.41 19.14 36.66
N GLN A 389 -4.48 19.08 38.00
CA GLN A 389 -5.74 19.16 38.73
C GLN A 389 -6.49 20.46 38.44
N GLY A 390 -7.79 20.35 38.14
CA GLY A 390 -8.66 21.49 37.80
C GLY A 390 -8.43 22.10 36.42
N ARG A 391 -7.54 21.52 35.58
CA ARG A 391 -7.27 21.95 34.21
C ARG A 391 -7.88 20.94 33.22
N ASP A 392 -8.43 21.44 32.12
CA ASP A 392 -8.69 20.56 30.97
C ASP A 392 -7.34 20.19 30.33
N VAL A 393 -7.21 18.99 29.77
CA VAL A 393 -5.96 18.50 29.18
C VAL A 393 -6.20 18.04 27.75
N VAL A 394 -5.29 18.39 26.83
CA VAL A 394 -5.21 17.78 25.50
C VAL A 394 -3.91 17.02 25.38
N LEU A 395 -3.97 15.71 25.21
CA LEU A 395 -2.83 14.91 24.77
C LEU A 395 -2.70 15.05 23.27
N LEU A 396 -1.50 15.40 22.79
CA LEU A 396 -1.22 15.63 21.37
C LEU A 396 0.12 15.01 21.02
N ASN A 397 0.17 14.09 20.06
CA ASN A 397 1.44 13.49 19.65
C ASN A 397 2.34 14.50 18.91
N SER A 398 3.65 14.32 19.02
CA SER A 398 4.66 15.18 18.36
C SER A 398 4.70 15.07 16.83
N ASP A 399 3.99 14.12 16.23
CA ASP A 399 3.85 13.90 14.78
C ASP A 399 2.50 14.39 14.21
N THR A 400 1.82 15.28 14.94
CA THR A 400 0.54 15.87 14.52
C THR A 400 0.69 17.32 14.03
N LEU A 401 -0.30 17.79 13.28
CA LEU A 401 -0.40 19.16 12.79
C LEU A 401 -1.82 19.68 13.03
N VAL A 402 -1.94 20.84 13.68
CA VAL A 402 -3.23 21.47 14.02
C VAL A 402 -3.45 22.79 13.27
N ALA A 403 -4.68 23.29 13.24
CA ALA A 403 -5.06 24.55 12.58
C ALA A 403 -6.13 25.31 13.39
N PRO A 404 -6.22 26.66 13.29
CA PRO A 404 -7.12 27.46 14.13
C PRO A 404 -8.56 26.96 14.24
N GLY A 405 -9.14 27.02 15.44
CA GLY A 405 -10.49 26.54 15.73
C GLY A 405 -10.57 25.08 16.18
N TRP A 406 -9.51 24.29 16.07
CA TRP A 406 -9.50 22.86 16.45
C TRP A 406 -9.79 22.65 17.94
N LEU A 407 -9.13 23.41 18.81
CA LEU A 407 -9.23 23.27 20.26
C LEU A 407 -10.58 23.80 20.76
N GLU A 408 -11.06 24.91 20.20
CA GLU A 408 -12.37 25.49 20.47
C GLU A 408 -13.49 24.50 20.14
N GLU A 409 -13.39 23.83 19.00
CA GLU A 409 -14.36 22.83 18.53
C GLU A 409 -14.36 21.57 19.41
N MET A 410 -13.18 21.05 19.77
CA MET A 410 -13.07 19.92 20.71
C MET A 410 -13.63 20.28 22.10
N ARG A 411 -13.36 21.50 22.58
CA ARG A 411 -13.85 22.00 23.86
C ARG A 411 -15.36 22.23 23.87
N LEU A 412 -15.92 22.71 22.75
CA LEU A 412 -17.37 22.84 22.56
C LEU A 412 -18.05 21.48 22.74
N VAL A 413 -17.54 20.43 22.09
CA VAL A 413 -18.06 19.06 22.22
C VAL A 413 -17.84 18.47 23.63
N ALA A 414 -16.71 18.77 24.29
CA ALA A 414 -16.41 18.29 25.64
C ALA A 414 -17.38 18.80 26.71
N TYR A 415 -17.95 19.98 26.49
CA TYR A 415 -18.91 20.64 27.39
C TYR A 415 -20.36 20.60 26.89
N ALA A 416 -20.63 20.05 25.70
CA ALA A 416 -21.98 19.91 25.15
C ALA A 416 -22.88 18.94 25.97
N ARG A 417 -22.29 18.01 26.74
CA ARG A 417 -23.02 17.02 27.54
C ARG A 417 -22.36 16.83 28.91
N ALA A 418 -23.17 16.58 29.93
CA ALA A 418 -22.68 16.40 31.29
C ALA A 418 -21.79 15.13 31.43
N ASP A 419 -22.05 14.09 30.63
CA ASP A 419 -21.36 12.80 30.63
C ASP A 419 -20.17 12.70 29.66
N THR A 420 -19.82 13.74 28.88
CA THR A 420 -18.64 13.71 28.01
C THR A 420 -17.35 13.85 28.81
N GLY A 421 -16.55 12.78 28.87
CA GLY A 421 -15.27 12.76 29.59
C GLY A 421 -14.06 13.01 28.69
N THR A 422 -14.11 12.50 27.45
CA THR A 422 -13.02 12.65 26.48
C THR A 422 -13.54 12.95 25.07
N VAL A 423 -12.71 13.66 24.29
CA VAL A 423 -13.02 14.03 22.90
C VAL A 423 -11.80 13.84 22.00
N SER A 424 -11.98 13.26 20.81
CA SER A 424 -10.96 13.19 19.75
C SER A 424 -11.47 13.79 18.43
N PRO A 425 -10.61 14.36 17.57
CA PRO A 425 -10.99 14.92 16.27
C PRO A 425 -10.96 13.86 15.16
N LEU A 426 -11.42 14.21 13.96
CA LEU A 426 -11.10 13.43 12.74
C LEU A 426 -9.63 13.62 12.33
N SER A 427 -9.08 12.67 11.57
CA SER A 427 -7.70 12.74 11.05
C SER A 427 -7.55 11.99 9.71
N ASN A 428 -6.39 12.09 9.05
CA ASN A 428 -6.04 11.28 7.88
C ASN A 428 -5.50 9.88 8.23
N ASP A 429 -5.11 9.65 9.49
CA ASP A 429 -4.73 8.32 10.01
C ASP A 429 -5.00 8.25 11.53
N ALA A 430 -6.20 7.77 11.92
CA ALA A 430 -6.62 7.62 13.31
C ALA A 430 -7.66 6.50 13.49
N THR A 431 -7.41 5.34 12.88
CA THR A 431 -8.28 4.14 12.91
C THR A 431 -9.77 4.46 12.64
N ILE A 432 -10.65 4.39 13.64
CA ILE A 432 -12.10 4.67 13.50
C ILE A 432 -12.40 6.16 13.17
N LEU A 433 -11.48 7.07 13.48
CA LEU A 433 -11.57 8.51 13.22
C LEU A 433 -10.93 8.93 11.89
N THR A 434 -10.35 7.99 11.15
CA THR A 434 -9.75 8.25 9.83
C THR A 434 -10.81 8.72 8.84
N TRP A 435 -10.56 9.87 8.22
CA TRP A 435 -11.23 10.37 7.04
C TRP A 435 -10.28 10.26 5.82
N PRO A 436 -10.79 9.88 4.63
CA PRO A 436 -12.20 9.57 4.34
C PRO A 436 -12.64 8.17 4.79
N ASP A 437 -11.71 7.22 4.85
CA ASP A 437 -11.99 5.80 4.97
C ASP A 437 -11.04 5.12 5.98
N PRO A 438 -11.57 4.59 7.11
CA PRO A 438 -10.81 3.78 8.08
C PRO A 438 -10.00 2.61 7.52
N ALA A 439 -10.39 2.05 6.37
CA ALA A 439 -9.66 0.97 5.72
C ALA A 439 -8.47 1.45 4.86
N ARG A 440 -8.38 2.77 4.57
CA ARG A 440 -7.40 3.37 3.66
C ARG A 440 -6.83 4.68 4.26
N PRO A 441 -6.06 4.62 5.37
CA PRO A 441 -5.32 5.78 5.88
C PRO A 441 -4.31 6.25 4.83
N ALA A 442 -4.15 7.56 4.70
CA ALA A 442 -3.29 8.19 3.70
C ALA A 442 -2.34 9.22 4.35
N PRO A 443 -1.08 9.32 3.91
CA PRO A 443 -0.18 10.40 4.33
C PRO A 443 -0.76 11.77 3.96
N LEU A 444 -0.68 12.74 4.88
CA LEU A 444 -1.19 14.07 4.61
C LEU A 444 -0.30 14.85 3.63
N THR A 445 -0.69 14.89 2.36
CA THR A 445 -0.02 15.69 1.34
C THR A 445 -0.29 17.19 1.53
N GLY A 446 0.73 18.04 1.37
CA GLY A 446 0.58 19.50 1.46
C GLY A 446 0.64 20.14 2.86
N GLY A 447 0.97 19.37 3.90
CA GLY A 447 1.39 19.88 5.22
C GLY A 447 0.37 20.80 5.93
N PRO A 448 0.82 21.81 6.71
CA PRO A 448 -0.07 22.68 7.51
C PRO A 448 -1.16 23.41 6.70
N ALA A 449 -0.90 23.71 5.43
CA ALA A 449 -1.88 24.32 4.53
C ALA A 449 -3.02 23.36 4.17
N ALA A 450 -2.74 22.05 4.07
CA ALA A 450 -3.77 21.03 3.89
C ALA A 450 -4.62 20.84 5.15
N VAL A 451 -3.99 20.77 6.33
CA VAL A 451 -4.71 20.71 7.63
C VAL A 451 -5.68 21.88 7.76
N ARG A 452 -5.24 23.10 7.46
CA ARG A 452 -6.10 24.29 7.55
C ARG A 452 -7.35 24.17 6.66
N ARG A 453 -7.20 23.75 5.40
CA ARG A 453 -8.33 23.54 4.48
C ARG A 453 -9.29 22.45 4.98
N LEU A 454 -8.76 21.37 5.57
CA LEU A 454 -9.55 20.26 6.10
C LEU A 454 -10.26 20.62 7.41
N MET A 455 -9.61 21.35 8.31
CA MET A 455 -10.23 21.91 9.53
C MET A 455 -11.37 22.88 9.17
N ASP A 456 -11.14 23.80 8.22
CA ASP A 456 -12.18 24.70 7.72
C ASP A 456 -13.34 23.97 7.03
N ALA A 457 -13.08 22.80 6.42
CA ALA A 457 -14.10 21.98 5.78
C ALA A 457 -14.88 21.15 6.82
N ALA A 458 -14.20 20.55 7.79
CA ALA A 458 -14.80 19.77 8.87
C ALA A 458 -15.74 20.64 9.70
N ARG A 459 -15.30 21.83 10.10
CA ARG A 459 -16.10 22.77 10.89
C ARG A 459 -17.35 23.26 10.15
N ARG A 460 -17.27 23.40 8.82
CA ARG A 460 -18.43 23.76 7.97
C ARG A 460 -19.36 22.59 7.67
N ALA A 461 -18.84 21.36 7.61
CA ALA A 461 -19.64 20.15 7.41
C ALA A 461 -20.38 19.70 8.68
N ASN A 462 -19.75 19.88 9.84
CA ASN A 462 -20.03 19.13 11.06
C ASN A 462 -19.88 19.96 12.36
N GLY A 463 -19.70 21.28 12.30
CA GLY A 463 -19.44 22.12 13.47
C GLY A 463 -20.48 21.97 14.58
N GLY A 464 -20.01 21.82 15.82
CA GLY A 464 -20.82 21.57 17.02
C GLY A 464 -21.40 20.15 17.13
N GLN A 465 -21.16 19.25 16.16
CA GLN A 465 -21.69 17.89 16.20
C GLN A 465 -20.74 16.90 16.88
N ASP A 466 -21.33 15.98 17.63
CA ASP A 466 -20.64 14.88 18.31
C ASP A 466 -21.14 13.51 17.84
N VAL A 467 -20.27 12.50 17.91
CA VAL A 467 -20.61 11.08 17.70
C VAL A 467 -20.00 10.27 18.84
N GLU A 468 -20.75 9.35 19.47
CA GLU A 468 -20.17 8.48 20.50
C GLU A 468 -19.19 7.46 19.91
N ILE A 469 -18.01 7.38 20.50
CA ILE A 469 -16.95 6.41 20.17
C ILE A 469 -16.69 5.49 21.37
N PRO A 470 -16.25 4.24 21.14
CA PRO A 470 -15.99 3.28 22.21
C PRO A 470 -14.89 3.79 23.16
N THR A 471 -13.84 4.37 22.59
CA THR A 471 -12.70 5.02 23.25
C THR A 471 -12.23 6.21 22.42
N ALA A 472 -11.66 7.23 23.05
CA ALA A 472 -10.84 8.24 22.37
C ALA A 472 -9.48 7.67 21.95
N HIS A 473 -8.71 8.43 21.16
CA HIS A 473 -7.51 7.96 20.47
C HIS A 473 -6.28 8.82 20.83
N GLY A 474 -5.17 8.19 21.23
CA GLY A 474 -4.03 8.88 21.84
C GLY A 474 -3.27 9.91 20.98
N PHE A 475 -3.50 9.95 19.66
CA PHE A 475 -2.86 10.93 18.78
C PHE A 475 -3.32 12.37 19.09
N CYS A 476 -4.61 12.53 19.43
CA CYS A 476 -5.21 13.77 19.84
C CYS A 476 -6.44 13.49 20.72
N MET A 477 -6.32 13.75 22.02
CA MET A 477 -7.32 13.40 23.04
C MET A 477 -7.49 14.54 24.05
N PHE A 478 -8.61 15.25 23.97
CA PHE A 478 -9.06 16.15 25.04
C PHE A 478 -9.66 15.32 26.18
N ILE A 479 -9.33 15.67 27.41
CA ILE A 479 -9.79 15.06 28.66
C ILE A 479 -10.32 16.19 29.55
N ARG A 480 -11.60 16.11 29.93
CA ARG A 480 -12.23 17.10 30.80
C ARG A 480 -11.70 16.99 32.23
N HIS A 481 -11.47 18.12 32.89
CA HIS A 481 -10.82 18.19 34.21
C HIS A 481 -11.47 17.32 35.30
N ASP A 482 -12.80 17.19 35.28
CA ASP A 482 -13.59 16.39 36.22
C ASP A 482 -13.52 14.89 35.93
N CYS A 483 -13.55 14.49 34.64
CA CYS A 483 -13.28 13.14 34.20
C CYS A 483 -11.86 12.68 34.58
N LEU A 484 -10.84 13.55 34.37
CA LEU A 484 -9.47 13.28 34.77
C LEU A 484 -9.36 13.09 36.29
N ARG A 485 -9.98 13.97 37.08
CA ARG A 485 -10.00 13.91 38.55
C ARG A 485 -10.66 12.63 39.09
N GLN A 486 -11.73 12.15 38.45
CA GLN A 486 -12.41 10.91 38.87
C GLN A 486 -11.68 9.65 38.38
N THR A 487 -11.08 9.69 37.19
CA THR A 487 -10.50 8.49 36.54
C THR A 487 -9.05 8.24 36.95
N GLY A 488 -8.29 9.29 37.28
CA GLY A 488 -6.85 9.22 37.52
C GLY A 488 -6.03 9.08 36.23
N GLY A 489 -4.70 9.01 36.36
CA GLY A 489 -3.77 8.97 35.22
C GLY A 489 -3.77 7.68 34.39
N PHE A 490 -2.78 7.56 33.51
CA PHE A 490 -2.50 6.33 32.75
C PHE A 490 -1.73 5.30 33.61
N ARG A 491 -1.64 4.06 33.13
CA ARG A 491 -1.01 2.92 33.85
C ARG A 491 0.24 2.41 33.14
N PRO A 492 1.38 3.13 33.22
CA PRO A 492 2.63 2.75 32.55
C PRO A 492 3.17 1.38 32.99
N ASP A 493 2.83 0.95 34.21
CA ASP A 493 3.11 -0.38 34.76
C ASP A 493 2.44 -1.53 33.98
N LEU A 494 1.28 -1.27 33.37
CA LEU A 494 0.56 -2.25 32.56
C LEU A 494 0.87 -2.14 31.06
N PHE A 495 0.90 -0.92 30.51
CA PHE A 495 1.03 -0.68 29.06
C PHE A 495 2.47 -0.46 28.59
N GLY A 496 3.42 -0.28 29.52
CA GLY A 496 4.84 -0.16 29.21
C GLY A 496 5.13 1.06 28.34
N ARG A 497 5.59 0.82 27.11
CA ARG A 497 6.07 1.89 26.22
C ARG A 497 4.96 2.61 25.42
N GLY A 498 3.73 2.09 25.41
CA GLY A 498 2.57 2.71 24.75
C GLY A 498 1.64 1.72 24.04
N TYR A 499 0.59 2.26 23.42
CA TYR A 499 -0.59 1.59 22.83
C TYR A 499 -1.54 0.96 23.87
N GLY A 500 -2.76 1.51 24.03
CA GLY A 500 -3.82 0.91 24.85
C GLY A 500 -4.02 1.57 26.20
N GLU A 501 -3.08 2.40 26.65
CA GLU A 501 -3.21 3.27 27.83
C GLU A 501 -4.41 4.24 27.73
N GLU A 502 -4.71 4.76 26.54
CA GLU A 502 -5.86 5.63 26.31
C GLU A 502 -7.16 4.83 26.31
N ASN A 503 -7.13 3.60 25.79
CA ASN A 503 -8.27 2.71 25.82
C ASN A 503 -8.58 2.30 27.26
N ASP A 504 -7.57 1.97 28.07
CA ASP A 504 -7.70 1.71 29.51
C ASP A 504 -8.31 2.88 30.26
N PHE A 505 -7.78 4.10 30.06
CA PHE A 505 -8.37 5.32 30.64
C PHE A 505 -9.84 5.45 30.24
N CYS A 506 -10.16 5.26 28.96
CA CYS A 506 -11.53 5.34 28.47
C CYS A 506 -12.45 4.29 29.10
N MET A 507 -11.98 3.04 29.29
CA MET A 507 -12.79 1.99 29.92
C MET A 507 -13.01 2.24 31.42
N ARG A 508 -12.00 2.73 32.15
CA ARG A 508 -12.13 3.17 33.56
C ARG A 508 -13.07 4.36 33.70
N ALA A 509 -12.95 5.36 32.84
CA ALA A 509 -13.88 6.49 32.78
C ALA A 509 -15.31 6.01 32.47
N ARG A 510 -15.50 5.06 31.54
CA ARG A 510 -16.82 4.51 31.19
C ARG A 510 -17.46 3.76 32.37
N LEU A 511 -16.67 3.07 33.20
CA LEU A 511 -17.13 2.50 34.49
C LEU A 511 -17.57 3.59 35.49
N GLY A 512 -16.90 4.75 35.47
CA GLY A 512 -17.28 5.95 36.23
C GLY A 512 -18.51 6.71 35.72
N GLY A 513 -19.13 6.27 34.61
CA GLY A 513 -20.30 6.91 33.99
C GLY A 513 -19.99 7.80 32.77
N TRP A 514 -18.73 7.90 32.36
CA TRP A 514 -18.29 8.80 31.28
C TRP A 514 -18.51 8.23 29.87
N ARG A 515 -18.68 9.12 28.90
CA ARG A 515 -18.73 8.86 27.45
C ARG A 515 -17.57 9.52 26.74
N HIS A 516 -17.22 8.96 25.58
CA HIS A 516 -16.13 9.42 24.72
C HIS A 516 -16.73 9.84 23.39
N ARG A 517 -16.34 11.00 22.87
CA ARG A 517 -16.97 11.62 21.70
C ARG A 517 -15.96 11.92 20.60
N ALA A 518 -16.38 11.79 19.35
CA ALA A 518 -15.67 12.40 18.23
C ALA A 518 -16.19 13.82 18.02
N ALA A 519 -15.32 14.82 18.05
CA ALA A 519 -15.63 16.17 17.57
C ALA A 519 -15.49 16.17 16.05
N VAL A 520 -16.57 15.84 15.34
CA VAL A 520 -16.53 15.65 13.88
C VAL A 520 -16.41 16.95 13.09
N GLY A 521 -16.57 18.11 13.75
CA GLY A 521 -16.21 19.43 13.24
C GLY A 521 -14.71 19.76 13.33
N ALA A 522 -13.92 18.97 14.06
CA ALA A 522 -12.48 19.16 14.22
C ALA A 522 -11.68 18.18 13.36
N PHE A 523 -10.58 18.67 12.77
CA PHE A 523 -9.64 17.85 11.99
C PHE A 523 -8.21 18.14 12.43
N VAL A 524 -7.44 17.10 12.71
CA VAL A 524 -6.01 17.18 13.07
C VAL A 524 -5.22 16.28 12.11
N GLY A 525 -4.23 16.85 11.44
CA GLY A 525 -3.33 16.11 10.57
C GLY A 525 -2.40 15.22 11.38
N HIS A 526 -2.14 14.01 10.90
CA HIS A 526 -1.21 13.06 11.49
C HIS A 526 -0.18 12.65 10.43
N ALA A 527 1.10 12.94 10.68
CA ALA A 527 2.18 12.68 9.74
C ALA A 527 2.60 11.20 9.71
N GLY A 528 2.33 10.45 10.78
CA GLY A 528 2.66 9.03 10.93
C GLY A 528 4.11 8.81 11.36
N GLY A 529 4.37 8.86 12.67
CA GLY A 529 5.70 8.73 13.25
C GLY A 529 6.33 7.33 13.17
N VAL A 530 7.64 7.28 13.42
CA VAL A 530 8.54 6.12 13.24
C VAL A 530 8.45 5.07 14.38
N SER A 531 7.61 5.32 15.39
CA SER A 531 7.62 4.57 16.65
C SER A 531 7.27 3.08 16.49
N PHE A 532 8.20 2.23 16.91
CA PHE A 532 8.08 0.76 16.97
C PHE A 532 7.88 0.02 15.63
N ALA A 533 8.27 0.58 14.48
CA ALA A 533 8.00 0.02 13.15
C ALA A 533 8.06 -1.53 13.02
N SER A 534 9.10 -2.18 13.55
CA SER A 534 9.29 -3.65 13.47
C SER A 534 8.62 -4.49 14.58
N ALA A 535 8.06 -3.87 15.62
CA ALA A 535 7.46 -4.55 16.79
C ALA A 535 6.07 -4.00 17.20
N ARG A 536 5.53 -3.01 16.47
CA ARG A 536 4.24 -2.35 16.75
C ARG A 536 3.09 -3.35 16.77
N ALA A 537 3.03 -4.27 15.81
CA ALA A 537 1.98 -5.29 15.74
C ALA A 537 1.98 -6.24 16.95
N ASP A 538 3.17 -6.58 17.46
CA ASP A 538 3.34 -7.47 18.61
C ASP A 538 3.00 -6.76 19.93
N LEU A 539 3.37 -5.49 20.05
CA LEU A 539 3.00 -4.64 21.20
C LEU A 539 1.48 -4.38 21.24
N LEU A 540 0.86 -4.10 20.09
CA LEU A 540 -0.60 -4.04 19.98
C LEU A 540 -1.25 -5.35 20.42
N ARG A 541 -0.75 -6.50 19.95
CA ARG A 541 -1.28 -7.83 20.33
C ARG A 541 -1.21 -8.06 21.84
N ARG A 542 -0.07 -7.76 22.47
CA ARG A 542 0.08 -7.80 23.95
C ARG A 542 -0.95 -6.91 24.63
N ASN A 543 -1.09 -5.67 24.18
CA ASN A 543 -1.83 -4.66 24.93
C ASN A 543 -3.35 -4.86 24.77
N THR A 544 -3.81 -5.34 23.61
CA THR A 544 -5.18 -5.83 23.41
C THR A 544 -5.51 -7.04 24.29
N TRP A 545 -4.58 -7.98 24.47
CA TRP A 545 -4.76 -9.12 25.39
C TRP A 545 -4.92 -8.68 26.85
N ILE A 546 -4.21 -7.63 27.27
CA ILE A 546 -4.36 -7.02 28.61
C ILE A 546 -5.72 -6.32 28.72
N LEU A 547 -6.08 -5.49 27.74
CA LEU A 547 -7.36 -4.77 27.73
C LEU A 547 -8.57 -5.70 27.85
N ASN A 548 -8.61 -6.79 27.09
CA ASN A 548 -9.74 -7.73 27.15
C ASN A 548 -9.79 -8.57 28.44
N ARG A 549 -8.68 -8.67 29.20
CA ARG A 549 -8.67 -9.30 30.53
C ARG A 549 -9.10 -8.33 31.64
N LEU A 550 -8.74 -7.06 31.53
CA LEU A 550 -9.23 -6.01 32.42
C LEU A 550 -10.72 -5.70 32.17
N PHE A 551 -11.12 -5.71 30.90
CA PHE A 551 -12.43 -5.30 30.39
C PHE A 551 -12.99 -6.32 29.38
N PRO A 552 -13.50 -7.49 29.83
CA PRO A 552 -14.09 -8.49 28.95
C PRO A 552 -15.21 -7.89 28.08
N GLY A 553 -15.08 -8.11 26.76
CA GLY A 553 -15.97 -7.54 25.74
C GLY A 553 -15.45 -6.25 25.08
N TYR A 554 -14.23 -5.79 25.38
CA TYR A 554 -13.63 -4.63 24.73
C TYR A 554 -13.54 -4.78 23.19
N ASP A 555 -12.99 -5.89 22.68
CA ASP A 555 -12.89 -6.10 21.23
C ASP A 555 -14.27 -6.18 20.56
N ALA A 556 -15.26 -6.77 21.26
CA ALA A 556 -16.64 -6.83 20.77
C ALA A 556 -17.30 -5.44 20.70
N LEU A 557 -17.02 -4.55 21.67
CA LEU A 557 -17.47 -3.17 21.65
C LEU A 557 -16.85 -2.39 20.47
N VAL A 558 -15.55 -2.56 20.22
CA VAL A 558 -14.86 -1.92 19.10
C VAL A 558 -15.36 -2.47 17.75
N ALA A 559 -15.48 -3.79 17.63
CA ALA A 559 -16.01 -4.44 16.42
C ALA A 559 -17.46 -4.02 16.12
N ALA A 560 -18.32 -3.91 17.14
CA ALA A 560 -19.69 -3.41 16.98
C ALA A 560 -19.73 -1.94 16.50
N HIS A 561 -18.82 -1.08 17.00
CA HIS A 561 -18.71 0.29 16.51
C HIS A 561 -18.23 0.36 15.05
N ILE A 562 -17.23 -0.46 14.68
CA ILE A 562 -16.74 -0.56 13.30
C ILE A 562 -17.84 -1.06 12.35
N ALA A 563 -18.61 -2.07 12.76
CA ALA A 563 -19.71 -2.60 11.96
C ALA A 563 -20.90 -1.61 11.80
N ALA A 564 -21.15 -0.79 12.82
CA ALA A 564 -22.20 0.23 12.77
C ALA A 564 -21.79 1.53 12.06
N ASP A 565 -20.49 1.85 12.05
CA ASP A 565 -19.86 3.05 11.47
C ASP A 565 -20.67 4.35 11.63
N PRO A 566 -20.97 4.79 12.88
CA PRO A 566 -21.79 5.98 13.12
C PRO A 566 -21.12 7.28 12.62
N LEU A 567 -19.80 7.24 12.37
CA LEU A 567 -19.03 8.34 11.81
C LEU A 567 -19.20 8.51 10.29
N ARG A 568 -19.73 7.50 9.57
CA ARG A 568 -19.96 7.51 8.12
C ARG A 568 -20.59 8.79 7.60
N ALA A 569 -21.68 9.25 8.24
CA ALA A 569 -22.41 10.43 7.80
C ALA A 569 -21.58 11.72 7.90
N ALA A 570 -20.78 11.87 8.97
CA ALA A 570 -19.92 13.02 9.17
C ALA A 570 -18.72 13.03 8.23
N ARG A 571 -18.10 11.86 7.98
CA ARG A 571 -17.05 11.69 6.98
C ARG A 571 -17.57 12.00 5.57
N HIS A 572 -18.76 11.52 5.22
CA HIS A 572 -19.39 11.79 3.93
C HIS A 572 -19.66 13.29 3.70
N ARG A 573 -20.20 14.02 4.68
CA ARG A 573 -20.40 15.48 4.57
C ARG A 573 -19.09 16.24 4.37
N LEU A 574 -18.03 15.86 5.08
CA LEU A 574 -16.69 16.43 4.88
C LEU A 574 -16.18 16.13 3.46
N SER A 575 -16.30 14.89 2.98
CA SER A 575 -15.91 14.51 1.62
C SER A 575 -16.65 15.31 0.54
N VAL A 576 -17.97 15.52 0.69
CA VAL A 576 -18.76 16.35 -0.24
C VAL A 576 -18.27 17.80 -0.27
N LEU A 577 -17.95 18.41 0.89
CA LEU A 577 -17.39 19.77 0.90
C LEU A 577 -15.98 19.85 0.30
N VAL A 578 -15.14 18.82 0.46
CA VAL A 578 -13.82 18.74 -0.16
C VAL A 578 -13.95 18.73 -1.69
N TRP A 579 -14.88 17.94 -2.24
CA TRP A 579 -15.18 17.93 -3.67
C TRP A 579 -15.63 19.32 -4.17
N CYS A 580 -16.68 19.90 -3.59
CA CYS A 580 -17.22 21.19 -4.05
C CYS A 580 -16.17 22.31 -4.02
N ARG A 581 -15.35 22.38 -2.96
CA ARG A 581 -14.26 23.36 -2.84
C ARG A 581 -13.13 23.09 -3.83
N GLY A 582 -12.82 21.82 -4.05
CA GLY A 582 -11.77 21.40 -4.95
C GLY A 582 -12.06 21.73 -6.42
N VAL A 583 -13.33 21.72 -6.84
CA VAL A 583 -13.73 22.13 -8.20
C VAL A 583 -13.47 23.61 -8.43
N VAL A 584 -13.91 24.45 -7.49
CA VAL A 584 -13.68 25.91 -7.52
C VAL A 584 -12.18 26.21 -7.54
N ALA A 585 -11.39 25.53 -6.70
CA ALA A 585 -9.93 25.70 -6.65
C ALA A 585 -9.21 25.22 -7.93
N ALA A 586 -9.81 24.31 -8.71
CA ALA A 586 -9.26 23.82 -9.96
C ALA A 586 -9.63 24.69 -11.19
N GLY A 587 -10.45 25.73 -11.03
CA GLY A 587 -10.86 26.62 -12.12
C GLY A 587 -11.71 25.94 -13.21
N LEU A 588 -12.43 24.86 -12.86
CA LEU A 588 -13.25 24.09 -13.81
C LEU A 588 -14.67 24.66 -13.89
N GLU A 589 -15.15 24.94 -15.09
CA GLU A 589 -16.42 25.65 -15.33
C GLU A 589 -17.65 24.72 -15.26
N ALA A 590 -17.47 23.42 -15.49
CA ALA A 590 -18.54 22.42 -15.56
C ALA A 590 -18.00 21.01 -15.31
N ALA A 591 -18.90 20.03 -15.26
CA ALA A 591 -18.56 18.61 -15.16
C ALA A 591 -19.19 17.74 -16.27
N VAL A 592 -18.56 16.59 -16.52
CA VAL A 592 -19.08 15.51 -17.38
C VAL A 592 -19.17 14.22 -16.55
N LEU A 593 -20.34 13.60 -16.54
CA LEU A 593 -20.62 12.36 -15.81
C LEU A 593 -20.37 11.16 -16.72
N LEU A 594 -19.46 10.27 -16.33
CA LEU A 594 -19.06 9.07 -17.08
C LEU A 594 -19.58 7.82 -16.33
N VAL A 595 -20.67 7.22 -16.81
CA VAL A 595 -21.28 6.05 -16.16
C VAL A 595 -20.58 4.76 -16.61
N SER A 596 -20.04 4.02 -15.65
CA SER A 596 -19.16 2.85 -15.83
C SER A 596 -19.61 1.71 -14.90
N HIS A 597 -19.03 0.51 -15.02
CA HIS A 597 -19.36 -0.68 -14.21
C HIS A 597 -18.31 -1.03 -13.13
N GLY A 598 -17.23 -0.26 -13.03
CA GLY A 598 -16.22 -0.38 -11.96
C GLY A 598 -15.18 -1.50 -12.09
N GLU A 599 -15.39 -2.52 -12.94
CA GLU A 599 -14.54 -3.73 -13.00
C GLU A 599 -13.23 -3.56 -13.81
N GLY A 600 -12.95 -2.38 -14.35
CA GLY A 600 -11.70 -2.08 -15.05
C GLY A 600 -11.72 -2.42 -16.54
N GLY A 601 -10.67 -3.11 -17.01
CA GLY A 601 -10.56 -3.60 -18.38
C GLY A 601 -10.62 -2.53 -19.49
N GLY A 602 -11.12 -2.92 -20.66
CA GLY A 602 -11.21 -2.07 -21.85
C GLY A 602 -12.13 -0.86 -21.66
N VAL A 603 -13.24 -1.03 -20.93
CA VAL A 603 -14.17 0.08 -20.62
C VAL A 603 -13.45 1.14 -19.79
N ALA A 604 -12.74 0.77 -18.72
CA ALA A 604 -11.99 1.73 -17.91
C ALA A 604 -10.84 2.42 -18.67
N ARG A 605 -10.26 1.79 -19.70
CA ARG A 605 -9.31 2.48 -20.62
C ARG A 605 -10.03 3.58 -21.42
N VAL A 606 -11.22 3.30 -21.96
CA VAL A 606 -12.02 4.30 -22.69
C VAL A 606 -12.51 5.40 -21.76
N VAL A 607 -13.05 5.08 -20.59
CA VAL A 607 -13.48 6.06 -19.57
C VAL A 607 -12.33 6.99 -19.19
N ARG A 608 -11.11 6.48 -18.96
CA ARG A 608 -9.91 7.31 -18.72
C ARG A 608 -9.52 8.18 -19.93
N ALA A 609 -9.72 7.71 -21.16
CA ALA A 609 -9.52 8.52 -22.36
C ALA A 609 -10.58 9.65 -22.49
N ARG A 610 -11.86 9.35 -22.22
CA ARG A 610 -12.94 10.35 -22.18
C ARG A 610 -12.76 11.36 -21.06
N ALA A 611 -12.28 10.93 -19.89
CA ALA A 611 -11.97 11.81 -18.77
C ALA A 611 -10.89 12.83 -19.12
N ARG A 612 -9.77 12.39 -19.72
CA ARG A 612 -8.72 13.29 -20.23
C ARG A 612 -9.23 14.27 -21.29
N HIS A 613 -10.12 13.83 -22.19
CA HIS A 613 -10.77 14.70 -23.16
C HIS A 613 -11.72 15.72 -22.52
N GLY A 614 -12.42 15.36 -21.44
CA GLY A 614 -13.23 16.27 -20.64
C GLY A 614 -12.39 17.39 -20.01
N LEU A 615 -11.26 17.02 -19.40
CA LEU A 615 -10.30 17.96 -18.78
C LEU A 615 -9.69 18.93 -19.79
N ALA A 616 -9.27 18.42 -20.96
CA ALA A 616 -8.75 19.24 -22.05
C ALA A 616 -9.79 20.26 -22.59
N ALA A 617 -11.08 20.04 -22.29
CA ALA A 617 -12.19 20.93 -22.61
C ALA A 617 -12.73 21.69 -21.38
N GLY A 618 -11.94 21.84 -20.32
CA GLY A 618 -12.26 22.64 -19.13
C GLY A 618 -13.29 22.01 -18.17
N ARG A 619 -13.60 20.72 -18.31
CA ARG A 619 -14.65 20.04 -17.52
C ARG A 619 -14.08 19.00 -16.56
N LEU A 620 -14.60 18.96 -15.32
CA LEU A 620 -14.33 17.89 -14.37
C LEU A 620 -14.94 16.56 -14.88
N PRO A 621 -14.15 15.49 -15.06
CA PRO A 621 -14.68 14.16 -15.27
C PRO A 621 -15.11 13.55 -13.93
N VAL A 622 -16.38 13.23 -13.79
CA VAL A 622 -16.94 12.51 -12.63
C VAL A 622 -17.32 11.11 -13.10
N VAL A 623 -16.69 10.08 -12.57
CA VAL A 623 -17.00 8.68 -12.90
C VAL A 623 -18.06 8.17 -11.93
N LEU A 624 -19.10 7.53 -12.47
CA LEU A 624 -20.22 6.95 -11.72
C LEU A 624 -20.23 5.43 -11.92
N ASP A 625 -19.90 4.69 -10.87
CA ASP A 625 -19.94 3.22 -10.87
C ASP A 625 -21.05 2.71 -9.92
N PRO A 626 -21.58 1.50 -10.11
CA PRO A 626 -22.66 0.97 -9.28
C PRO A 626 -22.12 0.39 -7.96
N THR A 627 -22.96 0.41 -6.92
CA THR A 627 -22.81 -0.44 -5.72
C THR A 627 -24.10 -1.24 -5.53
N PRO A 628 -24.12 -2.29 -4.68
CA PRO A 628 -25.36 -3.01 -4.36
C PRO A 628 -26.47 -2.06 -3.87
N GLU A 629 -26.12 -1.06 -3.07
CA GLU A 629 -27.06 -0.11 -2.46
C GLU A 629 -27.35 1.13 -3.32
N GLY A 630 -26.50 1.45 -4.31
CA GLY A 630 -26.66 2.64 -5.14
C GLY A 630 -25.49 2.91 -6.07
N PHE A 631 -24.78 4.02 -5.84
CA PHE A 631 -23.69 4.50 -6.68
C PHE A 631 -22.46 4.90 -5.85
N VAL A 632 -21.29 4.83 -6.49
CA VAL A 632 -20.07 5.51 -6.05
C VAL A 632 -19.62 6.53 -7.10
N LEU A 633 -19.30 7.74 -6.65
CA LEU A 633 -18.74 8.81 -7.47
C LEU A 633 -17.24 8.90 -7.21
N ARG A 634 -16.47 8.97 -8.31
CA ARG A 634 -15.01 8.92 -8.30
C ARG A 634 -14.45 9.98 -9.25
N ASP A 635 -13.36 10.63 -8.86
CA ASP A 635 -12.73 11.63 -9.71
C ASP A 635 -12.06 10.95 -10.91
N GLY A 636 -12.37 11.41 -12.13
CA GLY A 636 -11.82 10.85 -13.36
C GLY A 636 -10.43 11.37 -13.72
N ARG A 637 -9.84 12.30 -12.95
CA ARG A 637 -8.49 12.82 -13.17
C ARG A 637 -7.43 11.77 -12.81
N PRO A 638 -6.35 11.60 -13.60
CA PRO A 638 -5.31 10.61 -13.31
C PRO A 638 -4.64 10.76 -11.94
N ASP A 639 -4.43 12.00 -11.49
CA ASP A 639 -3.67 12.35 -10.29
C ASP A 639 -4.57 12.91 -9.16
N ALA A 640 -5.86 12.57 -9.16
CA ALA A 640 -6.78 13.04 -8.12
C ALA A 640 -6.71 12.22 -6.83
N ASP A 641 -6.55 12.94 -5.72
CA ASP A 641 -6.53 12.43 -4.35
C ASP A 641 -7.84 12.81 -3.61
N TRP A 642 -8.98 12.71 -4.31
CA TRP A 642 -10.30 13.06 -3.75
C TRP A 642 -11.05 11.80 -3.30
N PRO A 643 -11.77 11.87 -2.18
CA PRO A 643 -12.43 10.71 -1.58
C PRO A 643 -13.57 10.19 -2.45
N GLU A 644 -13.73 8.86 -2.53
CA GLU A 644 -14.90 8.24 -3.16
C GLU A 644 -16.18 8.62 -2.38
N LEU A 645 -17.27 8.97 -3.08
CA LEU A 645 -18.55 9.36 -2.48
C LEU A 645 -19.63 8.32 -2.76
N HIS A 646 -20.19 7.71 -1.72
CA HIS A 646 -21.18 6.63 -1.82
C HIS A 646 -22.60 7.12 -1.53
N PHE A 647 -23.51 6.93 -2.48
CA PHE A 647 -24.91 7.32 -2.38
C PHE A 647 -25.83 6.10 -2.54
N ALA A 648 -26.62 5.78 -1.52
CA ALA A 648 -27.67 4.78 -1.62
C ALA A 648 -28.82 5.29 -2.53
N TRP A 649 -29.36 4.44 -3.39
CA TRP A 649 -30.40 4.80 -4.35
C TRP A 649 -31.65 3.93 -4.17
N PRO A 650 -32.87 4.51 -4.11
CA PRO A 650 -33.20 5.94 -4.27
C PRO A 650 -33.06 6.77 -2.98
N ALA A 651 -32.70 6.17 -1.84
CA ALA A 651 -32.75 6.81 -0.52
C ALA A 651 -31.97 8.14 -0.39
N GLN A 652 -30.92 8.36 -1.20
CA GLN A 652 -30.12 9.59 -1.24
C GLN A 652 -30.16 10.28 -2.61
N GLU A 653 -31.18 10.02 -3.44
CA GLU A 653 -31.38 10.61 -4.77
C GLU A 653 -31.24 12.14 -4.75
N ALA A 654 -31.97 12.82 -3.86
CA ALA A 654 -31.97 14.27 -3.78
C ALA A 654 -30.58 14.85 -3.44
N ALA A 655 -29.81 14.16 -2.59
CA ALA A 655 -28.45 14.57 -2.23
C ALA A 655 -27.47 14.40 -3.39
N LEU A 656 -27.56 13.27 -4.11
CA LEU A 656 -26.76 13.00 -5.31
C LEU A 656 -27.06 14.01 -6.42
N VAL A 657 -28.34 14.26 -6.71
CA VAL A 657 -28.79 15.20 -7.73
C VAL A 657 -28.37 16.64 -7.39
N THR A 658 -28.46 17.03 -6.12
CA THR A 658 -27.99 18.34 -5.65
C THR A 658 -26.48 18.48 -5.84
N LEU A 659 -25.68 17.45 -5.49
CA LEU A 659 -24.24 17.47 -5.71
C LEU A 659 -23.89 17.56 -7.21
N LEU A 660 -24.47 16.70 -8.06
CA LEU A 660 -24.18 16.71 -9.50
C LEU A 660 -24.52 18.06 -10.15
N ARG A 661 -25.61 18.70 -9.72
CA ARG A 661 -25.96 20.07 -10.15
C ARG A 661 -24.96 21.12 -9.63
N ALA A 662 -24.54 21.02 -8.37
CA ALA A 662 -23.54 21.92 -7.78
C ALA A 662 -22.14 21.79 -8.40
N LEU A 663 -21.79 20.60 -8.90
CA LEU A 663 -20.57 20.34 -9.68
C LEU A 663 -20.69 20.83 -11.15
N GLY A 664 -21.83 21.37 -11.57
CA GLY A 664 -22.05 21.84 -12.94
C GLY A 664 -22.12 20.70 -13.97
N VAL A 665 -22.62 19.52 -13.60
CA VAL A 665 -22.79 18.41 -14.57
C VAL A 665 -23.77 18.81 -15.65
N ALA A 666 -23.28 18.97 -16.88
CA ALA A 666 -24.07 19.39 -18.05
C ALA A 666 -24.15 18.33 -19.15
N ARG A 667 -23.41 17.22 -19.02
CA ARG A 667 -23.34 16.13 -20.00
C ARG A 667 -23.15 14.79 -19.29
N VAL A 668 -23.82 13.77 -19.80
CA VAL A 668 -23.65 12.37 -19.37
C VAL A 668 -23.16 11.51 -20.54
N GLU A 669 -22.18 10.65 -20.29
CA GLU A 669 -21.74 9.58 -21.19
C GLU A 669 -21.95 8.24 -20.49
N ILE A 670 -22.88 7.42 -20.98
CA ILE A 670 -23.08 6.07 -20.49
C ILE A 670 -22.11 5.15 -21.24
N HIS A 671 -21.11 4.64 -20.54
CA HIS A 671 -20.23 3.59 -21.04
C HIS A 671 -20.78 2.20 -20.70
N HIS A 672 -21.37 2.01 -19.51
CA HIS A 672 -21.91 0.69 -19.18
C HIS A 672 -23.09 0.73 -18.21
N GLN A 673 -24.01 -0.25 -18.37
CA GLN A 673 -25.21 -0.42 -17.54
C GLN A 673 -25.14 -1.64 -16.60
N LEU A 674 -24.12 -2.49 -16.71
CA LEU A 674 -23.95 -3.65 -15.81
C LEU A 674 -23.87 -3.18 -14.35
N GLY A 675 -24.63 -3.85 -13.47
CA GLY A 675 -24.75 -3.49 -12.05
C GLY A 675 -25.60 -2.25 -11.77
N HIS A 676 -26.02 -1.47 -12.79
CA HIS A 676 -26.86 -0.29 -12.55
C HIS A 676 -28.35 -0.61 -12.42
N ASP A 677 -28.85 -1.73 -12.96
CA ASP A 677 -30.27 -2.13 -12.92
C ASP A 677 -31.24 -1.04 -13.39
N GLY A 678 -30.81 -0.24 -14.36
CA GLY A 678 -31.55 0.92 -14.88
C GLY A 678 -31.53 2.16 -13.99
N ARG A 679 -30.87 2.14 -12.82
CA ARG A 679 -30.71 3.30 -11.92
C ARG A 679 -29.99 4.47 -12.62
N ALA A 680 -28.96 4.22 -13.43
CA ALA A 680 -28.29 5.27 -14.19
C ALA A 680 -29.22 5.97 -15.22
N ARG A 681 -30.08 5.21 -15.91
CA ARG A 681 -31.14 5.79 -16.77
C ARG A 681 -32.14 6.60 -15.94
N ALA A 682 -32.52 6.13 -14.75
CA ALA A 682 -33.39 6.88 -13.85
C ALA A 682 -32.76 8.22 -13.44
N LEU A 683 -31.49 8.20 -13.01
CA LEU A 683 -30.72 9.39 -12.67
C LEU A 683 -30.65 10.40 -13.83
N CYS A 684 -30.43 9.95 -15.07
CA CYS A 684 -30.43 10.84 -16.25
C CYS A 684 -31.78 11.57 -16.43
N ARG A 685 -32.91 10.89 -16.17
CA ARG A 685 -34.25 11.50 -16.21
C ARG A 685 -34.45 12.54 -15.11
N VAL A 686 -34.01 12.26 -13.88
CA VAL A 686 -34.13 13.19 -12.73
C VAL A 686 -33.22 14.41 -12.89
N LEU A 687 -32.05 14.23 -13.50
CA LEU A 687 -31.17 15.34 -13.89
C LEU A 687 -31.74 16.18 -15.05
N ALA A 688 -32.69 15.63 -15.83
CA ALA A 688 -33.21 16.19 -17.08
C ALA A 688 -32.11 16.50 -18.13
N LEU A 689 -31.06 15.66 -18.17
CA LEU A 689 -29.92 15.83 -19.08
C LEU A 689 -29.90 14.77 -20.19
N PRO A 690 -29.58 15.16 -21.45
CA PRO A 690 -29.34 14.20 -22.52
C PRO A 690 -28.02 13.45 -22.29
N TYR A 691 -28.02 12.14 -22.60
CA TYR A 691 -26.83 11.31 -22.55
C TYR A 691 -26.39 10.81 -23.94
N ALA A 692 -25.10 10.55 -24.09
CA ALA A 692 -24.56 9.71 -25.16
C ALA A 692 -24.35 8.29 -24.63
N TYR A 693 -24.61 7.27 -25.44
CA TYR A 693 -24.44 5.87 -25.08
C TYR A 693 -23.29 5.26 -25.89
N TYR A 694 -22.25 4.76 -25.23
CA TYR A 694 -21.08 4.12 -25.85
C TYR A 694 -21.21 2.60 -25.72
N VAL A 695 -21.19 1.89 -26.85
CA VAL A 695 -21.23 0.42 -26.88
C VAL A 695 -19.80 -0.11 -26.81
N HIS A 696 -19.47 -0.85 -25.75
CA HIS A 696 -18.14 -1.47 -25.60
C HIS A 696 -18.14 -2.99 -25.80
N ASP A 697 -19.29 -3.65 -25.69
CA ASP A 697 -19.46 -5.10 -25.83
C ASP A 697 -20.91 -5.43 -26.21
N TYR A 698 -21.31 -6.70 -26.12
CA TYR A 698 -22.67 -7.15 -26.43
C TYR A 698 -23.52 -7.49 -25.19
N ALA A 699 -23.20 -6.91 -24.02
CA ALA A 699 -23.98 -7.11 -22.80
C ALA A 699 -25.48 -6.78 -22.98
N GLY A 700 -25.82 -5.83 -23.85
CA GLY A 700 -27.22 -5.51 -24.20
C GLY A 700 -27.88 -6.39 -25.26
N LEU A 701 -27.13 -7.29 -25.92
CA LEU A 701 -27.63 -8.21 -26.96
C LEU A 701 -27.72 -9.66 -26.49
N CYS A 702 -26.79 -10.04 -25.60
CA CYS A 702 -26.53 -11.41 -25.21
C CYS A 702 -26.18 -11.48 -23.72
N PRO A 703 -26.89 -12.27 -22.90
CA PRO A 703 -26.57 -12.43 -21.48
C PRO A 703 -25.17 -12.99 -21.20
N ARG A 704 -24.49 -13.57 -22.21
CA ARG A 704 -23.09 -14.04 -22.13
C ARG A 704 -22.04 -12.98 -22.46
N VAL A 705 -22.44 -11.78 -22.93
CA VAL A 705 -21.60 -10.70 -23.47
C VAL A 705 -20.80 -11.05 -24.73
N THR A 706 -20.43 -12.31 -24.95
CA THR A 706 -19.43 -12.72 -25.94
C THR A 706 -19.96 -13.34 -27.22
N LEU A 707 -21.28 -13.59 -27.34
CA LEU A 707 -21.87 -14.32 -28.48
C LEU A 707 -21.22 -15.71 -28.71
N VAL A 708 -20.66 -16.32 -27.65
CA VAL A 708 -20.10 -17.68 -27.64
C VAL A 708 -21.12 -18.68 -27.12
N GLY A 709 -21.33 -19.77 -27.84
CA GLY A 709 -22.24 -20.86 -27.46
C GLY A 709 -21.55 -22.01 -26.70
N PRO A 710 -22.29 -23.07 -26.34
CA PRO A 710 -21.75 -24.20 -25.55
C PRO A 710 -20.54 -24.92 -26.18
N ALA A 711 -20.38 -24.83 -27.50
CA ALA A 711 -19.22 -25.35 -28.23
C ALA A 711 -17.92 -24.53 -28.08
N GLY A 712 -17.91 -23.48 -27.25
CA GLY A 712 -16.73 -22.63 -27.03
C GLY A 712 -16.33 -21.77 -28.23
N ARG A 713 -17.26 -21.54 -29.17
CA ARG A 713 -17.09 -20.75 -30.40
C ARG A 713 -18.27 -19.80 -30.60
N TYR A 714 -18.09 -18.79 -31.45
CA TYR A 714 -19.18 -17.92 -31.92
C TYR A 714 -20.42 -18.73 -32.32
N CYS A 715 -21.58 -18.37 -31.77
CA CYS A 715 -22.81 -19.17 -31.89
C CYS A 715 -23.62 -18.93 -33.17
N GLY A 716 -23.19 -18.03 -34.05
CA GLY A 716 -23.96 -17.67 -35.26
C GLY A 716 -25.17 -16.75 -35.02
N GLU A 717 -25.34 -16.21 -33.81
CA GLU A 717 -26.44 -15.30 -33.43
C GLU A 717 -27.85 -15.92 -33.64
N PRO A 718 -28.21 -16.99 -32.90
CA PRO A 718 -29.54 -17.58 -32.99
C PRO A 718 -30.63 -16.61 -32.50
N ASP A 719 -31.87 -17.01 -32.75
CA ASP A 719 -33.07 -16.29 -32.30
C ASP A 719 -33.21 -16.25 -30.76
N ALA A 720 -34.29 -15.63 -30.29
CA ALA A 720 -34.53 -15.50 -28.84
C ALA A 720 -34.65 -16.87 -28.14
N ALA A 721 -35.24 -17.87 -28.79
CA ALA A 721 -35.40 -19.22 -28.25
C ALA A 721 -34.04 -19.96 -28.14
N GLY A 722 -33.24 -19.94 -29.20
CA GLY A 722 -31.89 -20.51 -29.19
C GLY A 722 -30.94 -19.80 -28.22
N CYS A 723 -31.05 -18.47 -28.09
CA CYS A 723 -30.35 -17.75 -27.02
C CYS A 723 -30.83 -18.15 -25.62
N ALA A 724 -32.13 -18.33 -25.38
CA ALA A 724 -32.65 -18.78 -24.08
C ALA A 724 -32.15 -20.19 -23.71
N ALA A 725 -32.11 -21.12 -24.68
CA ALA A 725 -31.53 -22.45 -24.50
C ALA A 725 -30.02 -22.43 -24.22
N CYS A 726 -29.28 -21.50 -24.83
CA CYS A 726 -27.86 -21.28 -24.51
C CYS A 726 -27.68 -20.76 -23.07
N VAL A 727 -28.52 -19.82 -22.63
CA VAL A 727 -28.44 -19.18 -21.31
C VAL A 727 -28.92 -20.09 -20.19
N SER A 728 -29.84 -21.02 -20.43
CA SER A 728 -30.22 -22.03 -19.43
C SER A 728 -29.08 -23.02 -19.12
N VAL A 729 -28.23 -23.33 -20.10
CA VAL A 729 -27.06 -24.20 -19.93
C VAL A 729 -25.85 -23.47 -19.36
N LEU A 730 -25.50 -22.30 -19.90
CA LEU A 730 -24.26 -21.59 -19.54
C LEU A 730 -24.45 -20.55 -18.42
N GLY A 731 -25.68 -20.16 -18.10
CA GLY A 731 -26.02 -19.05 -17.20
C GLY A 731 -25.81 -17.67 -17.82
N SER A 732 -26.10 -16.61 -17.06
CA SER A 732 -25.86 -15.21 -17.46
C SER A 732 -24.62 -14.64 -16.79
N VAL A 733 -23.89 -13.78 -17.51
CA VAL A 733 -22.78 -12.96 -17.00
C VAL A 733 -23.30 -11.59 -16.56
N VAL A 734 -24.40 -11.10 -17.15
CA VAL A 734 -25.00 -9.78 -16.87
C VAL A 734 -26.12 -9.82 -15.83
N GLY A 735 -26.30 -10.93 -15.13
CA GLY A 735 -27.38 -11.18 -14.17
C GLY A 735 -28.72 -11.55 -14.82
N GLU A 736 -29.22 -10.72 -15.74
CA GLU A 736 -30.47 -10.96 -16.46
C GLU A 736 -30.38 -12.24 -17.32
N ARG A 737 -31.40 -13.09 -17.27
CA ARG A 737 -31.49 -14.37 -17.99
C ARG A 737 -32.53 -14.32 -19.12
N ASP A 738 -33.52 -13.44 -19.04
CA ASP A 738 -34.49 -13.22 -20.12
C ASP A 738 -33.85 -12.37 -21.23
N VAL A 739 -33.50 -13.04 -22.33
CA VAL A 739 -32.91 -12.45 -23.54
C VAL A 739 -33.83 -11.39 -24.17
N THR A 740 -35.14 -11.60 -24.14
CA THR A 740 -36.13 -10.70 -24.71
C THR A 740 -36.25 -9.44 -23.87
N ARG A 741 -36.29 -9.57 -22.54
CA ARG A 741 -36.26 -8.44 -21.61
C ARG A 741 -34.97 -7.64 -21.74
N LEU A 742 -33.81 -8.30 -21.76
CA LEU A 742 -32.51 -7.65 -21.93
C LEU A 742 -32.46 -6.79 -23.21
N ARG A 743 -32.87 -7.36 -24.35
CA ARG A 743 -32.90 -6.66 -25.64
C ARG A 743 -33.91 -5.50 -25.64
N ARG A 744 -35.11 -5.70 -25.06
CA ARG A 744 -36.14 -4.64 -24.93
C ARG A 744 -35.66 -3.47 -24.06
N ASP A 745 -35.01 -3.76 -22.94
CA ASP A 745 -34.55 -2.73 -22.02
C ASP A 745 -33.32 -1.99 -22.61
N THR A 746 -32.44 -2.70 -23.33
CA THR A 746 -31.36 -2.12 -24.13
C THR A 746 -31.89 -1.23 -25.27
N ALA A 747 -32.92 -1.67 -26.00
CA ALA A 747 -33.55 -0.86 -27.05
C ALA A 747 -34.09 0.47 -26.48
N ARG A 748 -34.64 0.45 -25.27
CA ARG A 748 -35.09 1.66 -24.55
C ARG A 748 -33.93 2.58 -24.18
N ASP A 749 -32.79 2.04 -23.74
CA ASP A 749 -31.58 2.83 -23.46
C ASP A 749 -30.98 3.46 -24.73
N LEU A 750 -30.94 2.73 -25.84
CA LEU A 750 -30.41 3.24 -27.09
C LEU A 750 -31.32 4.30 -27.72
N ALA A 751 -32.65 4.08 -27.70
CA ALA A 751 -33.63 5.04 -28.22
C ALA A 751 -33.73 6.33 -27.38
N GLY A 752 -33.42 6.27 -26.07
CA GLY A 752 -33.36 7.43 -25.20
C GLY A 752 -32.05 8.24 -25.29
N ALA A 753 -31.03 7.71 -25.98
CA ALA A 753 -29.74 8.38 -26.11
C ALA A 753 -29.78 9.47 -27.19
N ARG A 754 -29.22 10.65 -26.90
CA ARG A 754 -29.01 11.72 -27.90
C ARG A 754 -28.04 11.28 -29.02
N ARG A 755 -27.16 10.33 -28.71
CA ARG A 755 -26.22 9.72 -29.66
C ARG A 755 -25.82 8.34 -29.16
N VAL A 756 -25.92 7.34 -30.02
CA VAL A 756 -25.29 6.03 -29.82
C VAL A 756 -23.93 6.05 -30.52
N VAL A 757 -22.88 5.63 -29.84
CA VAL A 757 -21.49 5.59 -30.33
C VAL A 757 -20.99 4.16 -30.31
N VAL A 758 -20.44 3.70 -31.43
CA VAL A 758 -19.90 2.34 -31.59
C VAL A 758 -18.44 2.40 -32.07
N PRO A 759 -17.58 1.44 -31.68
CA PRO A 759 -16.15 1.50 -31.95
C PRO A 759 -15.76 1.17 -33.39
N SER A 760 -16.65 0.54 -34.16
CA SER A 760 -16.38 0.09 -35.53
C SER A 760 -17.66 0.00 -36.37
N ALA A 761 -17.49 -0.13 -37.70
CA ALA A 761 -18.62 -0.37 -38.59
C ALA A 761 -19.16 -1.81 -38.49
N GLU A 762 -18.33 -2.78 -38.09
CA GLU A 762 -18.78 -4.15 -37.81
C GLU A 762 -19.76 -4.18 -36.63
N VAL A 763 -19.45 -3.46 -35.54
CA VAL A 763 -20.36 -3.32 -34.40
C VAL A 763 -21.62 -2.55 -34.79
N ALA A 764 -21.52 -1.52 -35.65
CA ALA A 764 -22.70 -0.81 -36.16
C ALA A 764 -23.64 -1.75 -36.94
N LEU A 765 -23.09 -2.55 -37.85
CA LEU A 765 -23.82 -3.50 -38.68
C LEU A 765 -24.47 -4.60 -37.83
N ARG A 766 -23.74 -5.12 -36.83
CA ARG A 766 -24.24 -6.13 -35.90
C ARG A 766 -25.36 -5.59 -35.01
N LEU A 767 -25.19 -4.38 -34.46
CA LEU A 767 -26.19 -3.71 -33.62
C LEU A 767 -27.50 -3.46 -34.40
N GLY A 768 -27.39 -3.06 -35.67
CA GLY A 768 -28.55 -2.83 -36.56
C GLY A 768 -29.42 -4.06 -36.81
N ARG A 769 -28.88 -5.28 -36.69
CA ARG A 769 -29.66 -6.54 -36.77
C ARG A 769 -30.69 -6.68 -35.64
N TYR A 770 -30.38 -6.13 -34.47
CA TYR A 770 -31.23 -6.21 -33.28
C TYR A 770 -32.05 -4.94 -33.07
N PHE A 771 -31.51 -3.78 -33.43
CA PHE A 771 -32.12 -2.47 -33.19
C PHE A 771 -32.12 -1.64 -34.49
N PRO A 772 -32.96 -1.97 -35.48
CA PRO A 772 -32.94 -1.34 -36.81
C PRO A 772 -33.31 0.15 -36.80
N HIS A 773 -33.94 0.64 -35.72
CA HIS A 773 -34.29 2.05 -35.54
C HIS A 773 -33.16 2.90 -34.91
N VAL A 774 -32.03 2.29 -34.53
CA VAL A 774 -30.88 2.99 -33.96
C VAL A 774 -29.87 3.28 -35.07
N THR A 775 -29.49 4.54 -35.24
CA THR A 775 -28.42 4.95 -36.17
C THR A 775 -27.12 5.21 -35.38
N PRO A 776 -26.13 4.30 -35.37
CA PRO A 776 -24.94 4.45 -34.56
C PRO A 776 -23.90 5.34 -35.22
N HIS A 777 -23.26 6.21 -34.44
CA HIS A 777 -22.08 6.97 -34.87
C HIS A 777 -20.82 6.14 -34.66
N VAL A 778 -20.13 5.75 -35.73
CA VAL A 778 -18.83 5.04 -35.64
C VAL A 778 -17.74 5.99 -35.14
N HIS A 779 -17.03 5.61 -34.10
CA HIS A 779 -15.88 6.34 -33.56
C HIS A 779 -14.84 5.35 -33.03
N ALA A 780 -13.74 5.16 -33.78
CA ALA A 780 -12.64 4.29 -33.39
C ALA A 780 -12.09 4.64 -32.00
N LEU A 781 -11.69 3.64 -31.22
CA LEU A 781 -11.15 3.86 -29.87
C LEU A 781 -9.65 4.23 -29.89
N GLU A 782 -8.96 3.95 -30.99
CA GLU A 782 -7.57 4.33 -31.24
C GLU A 782 -7.39 4.74 -32.71
N ASP A 783 -6.42 5.62 -32.96
CA ASP A 783 -5.96 5.97 -34.29
C ASP A 783 -4.95 4.92 -34.80
N ASP A 784 -5.42 4.06 -35.71
CA ASP A 784 -4.58 3.07 -36.39
C ASP A 784 -3.76 3.67 -37.56
N CYS A 785 -4.00 4.91 -37.98
CA CYS A 785 -3.35 5.55 -39.13
C CYS A 785 -3.24 4.61 -40.35
N PRO A 786 -4.35 4.15 -40.97
CA PRO A 786 -4.32 3.09 -41.99
C PRO A 786 -3.49 3.41 -43.24
N ALA A 787 -3.23 4.69 -43.53
CA ALA A 787 -2.33 5.13 -44.59
C ALA A 787 -0.84 4.83 -44.34
N GLN A 788 -0.44 4.48 -43.11
CA GLN A 788 0.94 4.17 -42.75
C GLN A 788 1.25 2.66 -42.87
N SER A 789 2.42 2.33 -43.42
CA SER A 789 2.93 0.96 -43.39
C SER A 789 3.21 0.48 -41.96
N LEU A 790 3.31 -0.83 -41.74
CA LEU A 790 3.59 -1.40 -40.42
C LEU A 790 4.91 -0.86 -39.80
N PRO A 791 6.04 -0.75 -40.52
CA PRO A 791 7.25 -0.11 -39.99
C PRO A 791 7.05 1.37 -39.59
N GLN A 792 6.33 2.16 -40.39
CA GLN A 792 6.02 3.56 -40.08
C GLN A 792 5.16 3.69 -38.81
N PHE A 793 4.17 2.81 -38.65
CA PHE A 793 3.33 2.79 -37.46
C PHE A 793 4.10 2.34 -36.20
N ALA A 794 4.94 1.30 -36.31
CA ALA A 794 5.76 0.80 -35.22
C ALA A 794 6.84 1.79 -34.75
N ALA A 795 7.32 2.67 -35.65
CA ALA A 795 8.26 3.75 -35.33
C ALA A 795 7.64 4.87 -34.47
N ARG A 796 6.30 4.97 -34.37
CA ARG A 796 5.62 5.91 -33.46
C ARG A 796 5.76 5.54 -31.98
N ASP A 797 6.14 4.29 -31.68
CA ASP A 797 6.35 3.80 -30.33
C ASP A 797 7.85 3.59 -30.10
N THR A 798 8.43 4.43 -29.24
CA THR A 798 9.86 4.40 -28.88
C THR A 798 10.13 3.64 -27.59
N THR A 799 9.13 2.94 -27.04
CA THR A 799 9.26 2.21 -25.77
C THR A 799 10.37 1.15 -25.87
N PRO A 800 11.37 1.16 -24.96
CA PRO A 800 12.42 0.15 -24.93
C PRO A 800 11.89 -1.27 -24.75
N ALA A 801 12.52 -2.24 -25.42
CA ALA A 801 12.18 -3.65 -25.29
C ALA A 801 12.53 -4.19 -23.88
N ALA A 802 11.64 -4.98 -23.29
CA ALA A 802 11.87 -5.61 -21.98
C ALA A 802 12.92 -6.73 -22.07
N THR A 803 13.87 -6.75 -21.14
CA THR A 803 15.02 -7.69 -21.14
C THR A 803 14.78 -8.98 -20.35
N PHE A 804 13.67 -9.10 -19.61
CA PHE A 804 13.39 -10.22 -18.69
C PHE A 804 12.43 -11.27 -19.28
N LEU A 805 12.69 -11.70 -20.52
CA LEU A 805 11.89 -12.67 -21.26
C LEU A 805 12.76 -13.84 -21.75
N PRO A 806 12.18 -15.00 -22.11
CA PRO A 806 12.96 -16.15 -22.54
C PRO A 806 13.79 -15.84 -23.79
N PRO A 807 15.08 -16.22 -23.84
CA PRO A 807 15.90 -16.04 -25.03
C PRO A 807 15.29 -16.77 -26.24
N ARG A 808 15.63 -16.34 -27.45
CA ARG A 808 15.24 -17.07 -28.67
C ARG A 808 15.98 -18.40 -28.76
N ASN A 809 15.33 -19.41 -29.31
CA ASN A 809 15.85 -20.79 -29.46
C ASN A 809 15.89 -21.26 -30.93
N GLY A 810 15.90 -20.32 -31.89
CA GLY A 810 15.85 -20.60 -33.33
C GLY A 810 14.46 -20.93 -33.89
N ARG A 811 13.45 -21.20 -33.04
CA ARG A 811 12.07 -21.42 -33.50
C ARG A 811 11.39 -20.11 -33.90
N CYS A 812 10.39 -20.25 -34.77
CA CYS A 812 9.42 -19.23 -35.16
C CYS A 812 8.56 -18.86 -33.94
N ARG A 813 8.64 -17.61 -33.49
CA ARG A 813 8.06 -17.14 -32.22
C ARG A 813 6.75 -16.39 -32.48
N VAL A 814 5.65 -17.06 -32.14
CA VAL A 814 4.29 -16.51 -32.20
C VAL A 814 3.98 -15.76 -30.91
N VAL A 815 3.64 -14.47 -31.00
CA VAL A 815 3.32 -13.63 -29.84
C VAL A 815 1.82 -13.42 -29.72
N ILE A 816 1.28 -13.68 -28.53
CA ILE A 816 -0.13 -13.57 -28.20
C ILE A 816 -0.24 -12.61 -27.01
N VAL A 817 -1.17 -11.66 -27.02
CA VAL A 817 -1.17 -10.54 -26.06
C VAL A 817 -2.53 -10.37 -25.39
N GLY A 818 -2.53 -10.30 -24.06
CA GLY A 818 -3.71 -10.07 -23.21
C GLY A 818 -4.01 -11.23 -22.24
N GLY A 819 -5.14 -11.12 -21.54
CA GLY A 819 -5.72 -12.24 -20.80
C GLY A 819 -6.43 -13.20 -21.74
N ILE A 820 -5.93 -14.43 -21.87
CA ILE A 820 -6.44 -15.43 -22.82
C ILE A 820 -7.39 -16.40 -22.11
N GLY A 821 -8.67 -16.01 -22.07
CA GLY A 821 -9.79 -16.83 -21.63
C GLY A 821 -10.21 -17.88 -22.66
N LEU A 822 -11.32 -18.57 -22.38
CA LEU A 822 -11.88 -19.59 -23.26
C LEU A 822 -12.40 -18.98 -24.58
N GLU A 823 -13.16 -17.89 -24.46
CA GLU A 823 -13.70 -17.08 -25.55
C GLU A 823 -12.60 -16.44 -26.42
N LYS A 824 -11.47 -16.09 -25.80
CA LYS A 824 -10.25 -15.60 -26.47
C LYS A 824 -9.37 -16.71 -27.03
N GLY A 825 -9.85 -17.96 -27.02
CA GLY A 825 -9.23 -19.06 -27.76
C GLY A 825 -8.10 -19.77 -27.04
N HIS A 826 -8.07 -19.82 -25.71
CA HIS A 826 -7.12 -20.65 -24.93
C HIS A 826 -6.99 -22.08 -25.49
N ALA A 827 -8.13 -22.71 -25.81
CA ALA A 827 -8.17 -24.05 -26.40
C ALA A 827 -7.45 -24.15 -27.76
N ILE A 828 -7.48 -23.09 -28.59
CA ILE A 828 -6.74 -23.04 -29.86
C ILE A 828 -5.25 -22.95 -29.61
N VAL A 829 -4.82 -22.09 -28.67
CA VAL A 829 -3.39 -21.94 -28.30
C VAL A 829 -2.85 -23.25 -27.73
N LEU A 830 -3.61 -23.92 -26.85
CA LEU A 830 -3.23 -25.20 -26.26
C LEU A 830 -3.16 -26.31 -27.32
N ALA A 831 -4.12 -26.38 -28.24
CA ALA A 831 -4.09 -27.33 -29.35
C ALA A 831 -2.90 -27.06 -30.29
N ALA A 832 -2.64 -25.80 -30.64
CA ALA A 832 -1.53 -25.39 -31.50
C ALA A 832 -0.17 -25.73 -30.88
N ALA A 833 0.00 -25.49 -29.57
CA ALA A 833 1.19 -25.87 -28.84
C ALA A 833 1.38 -27.39 -28.72
N ARG A 834 0.29 -28.16 -28.52
CA ARG A 834 0.33 -29.64 -28.49
C ARG A 834 0.69 -30.23 -29.87
N ASP A 835 0.10 -29.72 -30.94
CA ASP A 835 0.41 -30.09 -32.32
C ASP A 835 1.86 -29.74 -32.70
N ALA A 836 2.33 -28.54 -32.35
CA ALA A 836 3.72 -28.13 -32.55
C ALA A 836 4.72 -28.95 -31.72
N ARG A 837 4.31 -29.55 -30.60
CA ARG A 837 5.13 -30.59 -29.92
C ARG A 837 5.07 -31.92 -30.66
N ALA A 838 3.87 -32.41 -30.97
CA ALA A 838 3.67 -33.74 -31.56
C ALA A 838 4.34 -33.91 -32.92
N ARG A 839 4.39 -32.84 -33.74
CA ARG A 839 5.05 -32.83 -35.06
C ARG A 839 6.48 -32.23 -35.05
N ASP A 840 7.06 -32.00 -33.87
CA ASP A 840 8.27 -31.20 -33.62
C ASP A 840 8.45 -29.95 -34.51
N LEU A 841 7.37 -29.21 -34.76
CA LEU A 841 7.45 -28.01 -35.60
C LEU A 841 8.39 -26.98 -34.97
N PRO A 842 9.14 -26.20 -35.77
CA PRO A 842 9.98 -25.10 -35.29
C PRO A 842 9.13 -23.88 -34.91
N LEU A 843 8.09 -24.09 -34.08
CA LEU A 843 7.22 -23.08 -33.49
C LEU A 843 7.41 -23.01 -31.98
N GLU A 844 7.35 -21.80 -31.44
CA GLU A 844 7.13 -21.53 -30.02
C GLU A 844 6.15 -20.37 -29.84
N PHE A 845 5.49 -20.31 -28.69
CA PHE A 845 4.46 -19.33 -28.38
C PHE A 845 4.84 -18.54 -27.12
N VAL A 846 4.70 -17.22 -27.15
CA VAL A 846 4.84 -16.37 -25.97
C VAL A 846 3.53 -15.63 -25.72
N VAL A 847 2.89 -15.92 -24.60
CA VAL A 847 1.69 -15.22 -24.14
C VAL A 847 2.11 -14.08 -23.21
N VAL A 848 2.03 -12.86 -23.71
CA VAL A 848 2.21 -11.62 -22.93
C VAL A 848 0.91 -11.33 -22.20
N GLY A 849 0.83 -11.80 -20.96
CA GLY A 849 -0.37 -11.77 -20.14
C GLY A 849 -0.50 -13.03 -19.29
N HIS A 850 -1.76 -13.39 -19.01
CA HIS A 850 -2.16 -14.55 -18.22
C HIS A 850 -3.22 -15.34 -19.01
N THR A 851 -3.50 -16.57 -18.61
CA THR A 851 -4.48 -17.41 -19.30
C THR A 851 -5.44 -18.11 -18.36
N ALA A 852 -6.50 -18.72 -18.90
CA ALA A 852 -7.43 -19.54 -18.10
C ALA A 852 -6.75 -20.72 -17.40
N ASP A 853 -5.70 -21.28 -18.01
CA ASP A 853 -4.84 -22.31 -17.42
C ASP A 853 -3.41 -22.16 -17.96
N ASP A 854 -2.58 -21.49 -17.15
CA ASP A 854 -1.15 -21.31 -17.42
C ASP A 854 -0.38 -22.63 -17.34
N ALA A 855 -0.81 -23.58 -16.49
CA ALA A 855 -0.08 -24.82 -16.25
C ALA A 855 -0.14 -25.73 -17.46
N ALA A 856 -1.35 -25.98 -18.00
CA ALA A 856 -1.53 -26.81 -19.20
C ALA A 856 -0.78 -26.27 -20.42
N LEU A 857 -0.61 -24.95 -20.55
CA LEU A 857 0.19 -24.32 -21.60
C LEU A 857 1.69 -24.51 -21.37
N LEU A 858 2.18 -24.25 -20.15
CA LEU A 858 3.60 -24.42 -19.79
C LEU A 858 4.06 -25.89 -19.91
N GLU A 859 3.20 -26.85 -19.56
CA GLU A 859 3.43 -28.30 -19.69
C GLU A 859 3.59 -28.79 -21.14
N THR A 860 3.19 -27.99 -22.13
CA THR A 860 3.50 -28.30 -23.54
C THR A 860 5.00 -28.22 -23.84
N GLY A 861 5.77 -27.43 -23.08
CA GLY A 861 7.16 -27.09 -23.43
C GLY A 861 7.29 -26.22 -24.68
N ARG A 862 6.18 -25.72 -25.23
CA ARG A 862 6.11 -24.85 -26.42
C ARG A 862 5.61 -23.44 -26.12
N VAL A 863 5.04 -23.22 -24.93
CA VAL A 863 4.48 -21.92 -24.53
C VAL A 863 5.21 -21.37 -23.31
N PHE A 864 5.51 -20.07 -23.33
CA PHE A 864 5.85 -19.31 -22.13
C PHE A 864 4.78 -18.25 -21.85
N VAL A 865 4.32 -18.16 -20.61
CA VAL A 865 3.31 -17.17 -20.18
C VAL A 865 3.96 -16.16 -19.25
N THR A 866 3.89 -14.86 -19.56
CA THR A 866 4.61 -13.83 -18.79
C THR A 866 4.05 -13.56 -17.41
N GLY A 867 2.76 -13.86 -17.19
CA GLY A 867 1.97 -13.37 -16.06
C GLY A 867 1.36 -11.98 -16.36
N HIS A 868 0.48 -11.54 -15.47
CA HIS A 868 -0.15 -10.20 -15.50
C HIS A 868 0.88 -9.08 -15.65
N TYR A 869 0.51 -8.01 -16.34
CA TYR A 869 1.35 -6.83 -16.55
C TYR A 869 0.49 -5.56 -16.50
N ASP A 870 1.08 -4.45 -16.07
CA ASP A 870 0.43 -3.14 -16.09
C ASP A 870 0.40 -2.58 -17.52
N GLU A 871 -0.64 -1.82 -17.86
CA GLU A 871 -0.89 -1.34 -19.23
C GLU A 871 0.31 -0.60 -19.86
N ALA A 872 1.10 0.11 -19.04
CA ALA A 872 2.31 0.82 -19.43
C ALA A 872 3.49 -0.11 -19.79
N ASP A 873 3.58 -1.30 -19.19
CA ASP A 873 4.63 -2.30 -19.49
C ASP A 873 4.33 -3.08 -20.78
N GLY A 874 3.08 -3.04 -21.25
CA GLY A 874 2.62 -3.81 -22.41
C GLY A 874 3.50 -3.65 -23.66
N PRO A 875 3.74 -2.43 -24.17
CA PRO A 875 4.60 -2.22 -25.34
C PRO A 875 6.02 -2.77 -25.16
N ALA A 876 6.62 -2.54 -23.99
CA ALA A 876 7.96 -3.03 -23.66
C ALA A 876 8.03 -4.56 -23.69
N LEU A 877 7.05 -5.24 -23.08
CA LEU A 877 6.98 -6.70 -23.05
C LEU A 877 6.79 -7.31 -24.44
N VAL A 878 5.85 -6.78 -25.24
CA VAL A 878 5.58 -7.32 -26.59
C VAL A 878 6.80 -7.14 -27.51
N ARG A 879 7.48 -5.98 -27.45
CA ARG A 879 8.76 -5.78 -28.18
C ARG A 879 9.86 -6.70 -27.66
N GLY A 880 9.97 -6.85 -26.33
CA GLY A 880 10.93 -7.73 -25.67
C GLY A 880 10.78 -9.22 -26.00
N CYS A 881 9.61 -9.67 -26.45
CA CYS A 881 9.45 -11.02 -26.96
C CYS A 881 10.31 -11.29 -28.20
N ALA A 882 10.63 -10.26 -28.99
CA ALA A 882 11.25 -10.37 -30.31
C ALA A 882 10.54 -11.42 -31.18
N GLY A 883 9.21 -11.29 -31.30
CA GLY A 883 8.38 -12.19 -32.08
C GLY A 883 8.58 -12.06 -33.59
N ASP A 884 8.12 -13.07 -34.32
CA ASP A 884 8.11 -13.06 -35.79
C ASP A 884 6.71 -12.74 -36.33
N VAL A 885 5.67 -13.24 -35.64
CA VAL A 885 4.25 -13.00 -35.99
C VAL A 885 3.41 -12.82 -34.72
N GLY A 886 2.43 -11.93 -34.79
CA GLY A 886 1.40 -11.78 -33.77
C GLY A 886 0.19 -12.66 -34.08
N PHE A 887 -0.39 -13.34 -33.09
CA PHE A 887 -1.60 -14.14 -33.27
C PHE A 887 -2.72 -13.70 -32.33
N MET A 888 -3.92 -13.53 -32.91
CA MET A 888 -5.17 -13.17 -32.25
C MET A 888 -6.12 -14.38 -32.22
N PRO A 889 -6.04 -15.25 -31.20
CA PRO A 889 -6.80 -16.50 -31.11
C PRO A 889 -8.32 -16.36 -30.87
N ALA A 890 -8.85 -15.14 -30.78
CA ALA A 890 -10.24 -14.89 -30.41
C ALA A 890 -11.24 -15.59 -31.37
N LEU A 891 -12.14 -16.40 -30.79
CA LEU A 891 -13.17 -17.17 -31.51
C LEU A 891 -14.55 -16.48 -31.49
N TRP A 892 -14.56 -15.18 -31.20
CA TRP A 892 -15.76 -14.37 -30.99
C TRP A 892 -15.57 -12.97 -31.61
N PRO A 893 -16.66 -12.28 -31.98
CA PRO A 893 -16.58 -11.01 -32.70
C PRO A 893 -16.23 -9.84 -31.78
N GLU A 894 -14.96 -9.70 -31.36
CA GLU A 894 -14.56 -8.58 -30.50
C GLU A 894 -14.98 -7.22 -31.06
N THR A 895 -15.56 -6.38 -30.20
CA THR A 895 -16.01 -5.01 -30.48
C THR A 895 -14.86 -4.03 -30.66
N TRP A 896 -13.79 -4.18 -29.88
CA TRP A 896 -12.50 -3.55 -30.10
C TRP A 896 -11.40 -4.36 -29.40
N CYS A 897 -10.21 -4.38 -29.99
CA CYS A 897 -9.08 -5.13 -29.47
C CYS A 897 -7.84 -4.23 -29.32
N PHE A 898 -7.56 -3.78 -28.09
CA PHE A 898 -6.38 -2.95 -27.80
C PHE A 898 -5.05 -3.71 -27.97
N THR A 899 -5.06 -5.05 -27.87
CA THR A 899 -3.84 -5.86 -27.96
C THR A 899 -3.39 -6.10 -29.41
N LEU A 900 -4.30 -6.01 -30.39
CA LEU A 900 -3.96 -5.91 -31.81
C LEU A 900 -3.07 -4.67 -32.09
N THR A 901 -3.42 -3.53 -31.47
CA THR A 901 -2.64 -2.29 -31.58
C THR A 901 -1.24 -2.45 -30.97
N LEU A 902 -1.10 -3.20 -29.87
CA LEU A 902 0.20 -3.50 -29.26
C LEU A 902 1.09 -4.38 -30.16
N LEU A 903 0.51 -5.38 -30.84
CA LEU A 903 1.25 -6.20 -31.82
C LEU A 903 1.80 -5.32 -32.96
N TRP A 904 0.97 -4.44 -33.52
CA TRP A 904 1.40 -3.53 -34.58
C TRP A 904 2.43 -2.50 -34.12
N ARG A 905 2.31 -1.95 -32.91
CA ARG A 905 3.33 -1.06 -32.32
C ARG A 905 4.66 -1.78 -32.07
N ALA A 906 4.64 -3.10 -31.84
CA ALA A 906 5.83 -3.92 -31.78
C ALA A 906 6.40 -4.32 -33.16
N GLY A 907 5.78 -3.89 -34.26
CA GLY A 907 6.21 -4.21 -35.63
C GLY A 907 5.78 -5.60 -36.11
N LEU A 908 4.89 -6.29 -35.41
CA LEU A 908 4.44 -7.63 -35.76
C LEU A 908 3.23 -7.57 -36.71
N ARG A 909 3.27 -8.34 -37.80
CA ARG A 909 2.05 -8.62 -38.59
C ARG A 909 1.11 -9.48 -37.75
N ALA A 910 -0.19 -9.20 -37.80
CA ALA A 910 -1.19 -9.91 -37.00
C ALA A 910 -1.97 -10.94 -37.82
N VAL A 911 -1.97 -12.19 -37.39
CA VAL A 911 -2.87 -13.24 -37.89
C VAL A 911 -4.07 -13.34 -36.96
N ALA A 912 -5.28 -13.36 -37.52
CA ALA A 912 -6.53 -13.47 -36.75
C ALA A 912 -7.55 -14.34 -37.48
N PHE A 913 -8.52 -14.89 -36.75
CA PHE A 913 -9.72 -15.42 -37.39
C PHE A 913 -10.56 -14.31 -38.02
N ASP A 914 -11.23 -14.62 -39.13
CA ASP A 914 -12.08 -13.69 -39.86
C ASP A 914 -13.42 -13.45 -39.14
N ILE A 915 -13.37 -12.70 -38.05
CA ILE A 915 -14.53 -12.36 -37.23
C ILE A 915 -14.36 -11.01 -36.52
N GLY A 916 -15.45 -10.26 -36.41
CA GLY A 916 -15.53 -9.03 -35.60
C GLY A 916 -14.64 -7.88 -36.06
N THR A 917 -14.40 -6.94 -35.14
CA THR A 917 -13.64 -5.72 -35.40
C THR A 917 -12.15 -5.98 -35.61
N ILE A 918 -11.59 -7.09 -35.08
CA ILE A 918 -10.20 -7.50 -35.34
C ILE A 918 -9.99 -7.70 -36.85
N ALA A 919 -10.85 -8.49 -37.48
CA ALA A 919 -10.76 -8.79 -38.91
C ALA A 919 -11.07 -7.56 -39.79
N GLN A 920 -11.97 -6.67 -39.36
CA GLN A 920 -12.19 -5.39 -40.04
C GLN A 920 -10.90 -4.53 -40.03
N ARG A 921 -10.28 -4.34 -38.86
CA ARG A 921 -9.09 -3.48 -38.71
C ARG A 921 -7.87 -4.03 -39.45
N ILE A 922 -7.69 -5.36 -39.49
CA ILE A 922 -6.63 -6.00 -40.29
C ILE A 922 -6.81 -5.70 -41.78
N ARG A 923 -8.03 -5.85 -42.34
CA ARG A 923 -8.32 -5.53 -43.75
C ARG A 923 -8.07 -4.05 -44.08
N VAL A 924 -8.53 -3.13 -43.22
CA VAL A 924 -8.43 -1.68 -43.44
C VAL A 924 -6.98 -1.17 -43.38
N THR A 925 -6.12 -1.81 -42.59
CA THR A 925 -4.72 -1.40 -42.41
C THR A 925 -3.70 -2.19 -43.26
N GLY A 926 -4.06 -3.37 -43.74
CA GLY A 926 -3.14 -4.29 -44.44
C GLY A 926 -2.02 -4.89 -43.56
N ARG A 927 -2.07 -4.70 -42.23
CA ARG A 927 -0.98 -5.08 -41.30
C ARG A 927 -1.10 -6.51 -40.76
N GLY A 928 -1.60 -7.43 -41.57
CA GLY A 928 -1.92 -8.79 -41.13
C GLY A 928 -2.73 -9.58 -42.15
N THR A 929 -3.21 -10.76 -41.74
CA THR A 929 -4.07 -11.62 -42.55
C THR A 929 -5.19 -12.22 -41.70
N CYS A 930 -6.39 -12.31 -42.27
CA CYS A 930 -7.53 -12.98 -41.67
C CYS A 930 -7.63 -14.41 -42.22
N VAL A 931 -7.81 -15.41 -41.36
CA VAL A 931 -7.99 -16.82 -41.74
C VAL A 931 -9.39 -17.33 -41.38
N PRO A 932 -9.93 -18.36 -42.05
CA PRO A 932 -11.27 -18.86 -41.76
C PRO A 932 -11.44 -19.29 -40.29
N LEU A 933 -12.56 -18.93 -39.65
CA LEU A 933 -12.87 -19.26 -38.25
C LEU A 933 -12.85 -20.77 -37.94
N GLY A 934 -13.10 -21.60 -38.96
CA GLY A 934 -13.05 -23.06 -38.88
C GLY A 934 -11.69 -23.70 -39.19
N LEU A 935 -10.63 -22.92 -39.44
CA LEU A 935 -9.33 -23.45 -39.88
C LEU A 935 -8.78 -24.49 -38.89
N PRO A 936 -8.50 -25.74 -39.33
CA PRO A 936 -7.88 -26.76 -38.48
C PRO A 936 -6.53 -26.31 -37.92
N VAL A 937 -6.28 -26.65 -36.66
CA VAL A 937 -5.07 -26.22 -35.92
C VAL A 937 -3.76 -26.63 -36.61
N HIS A 938 -3.72 -27.79 -37.27
CA HIS A 938 -2.53 -28.22 -37.99
C HIS A 938 -2.22 -27.33 -39.21
N GLN A 939 -3.26 -26.82 -39.90
CA GLN A 939 -3.13 -25.87 -41.00
C GLN A 939 -2.80 -24.46 -40.47
N LEU A 940 -3.39 -24.05 -39.35
CA LEU A 940 -3.04 -22.80 -38.67
C LEU A 940 -1.54 -22.76 -38.32
N ASN A 941 -0.98 -23.84 -37.77
CA ASN A 941 0.46 -23.93 -37.48
C ASN A 941 1.31 -23.86 -38.76
N THR A 942 0.91 -24.53 -39.85
CA THR A 942 1.58 -24.40 -41.16
C THR A 942 1.53 -22.97 -41.69
N PHE A 943 0.40 -22.26 -41.52
CA PHE A 943 0.25 -20.87 -41.93
C PHE A 943 1.09 -19.90 -41.06
N LEU A 944 1.16 -20.11 -39.74
CA LEU A 944 2.00 -19.30 -38.85
C LEU A 944 3.50 -19.46 -39.19
N LEU A 945 3.92 -20.63 -39.66
CA LEU A 945 5.30 -20.87 -40.12
C LEU A 945 5.69 -20.06 -41.36
N SER A 946 4.75 -19.72 -42.26
CA SER A 946 5.10 -18.96 -43.48
C SER A 946 5.50 -17.51 -43.20
N TYR A 947 5.21 -16.99 -42.01
CA TYR A 947 5.68 -15.66 -41.57
C TYR A 947 7.16 -15.66 -41.14
N CYS A 948 7.76 -16.84 -40.98
CA CYS A 948 9.14 -17.00 -40.52
C CYS A 948 10.12 -17.32 -41.66
N THR A 949 9.64 -17.50 -42.90
CA THR A 949 10.47 -17.72 -44.09
C THR A 949 10.89 -16.42 -44.80
N ASP A 950 10.20 -15.30 -44.58
CA ASP A 950 10.46 -13.99 -45.22
C ASP A 950 11.69 -13.25 -44.64
N ARG A 951 12.69 -13.97 -44.11
CA ARG A 951 13.92 -13.42 -43.50
C ARG A 951 15.22 -14.09 -43.96
N ALA A 952 15.17 -14.90 -45.01
CA ALA A 952 16.34 -15.42 -45.71
C ALA A 952 16.91 -14.38 -46.68
#